data_AF-A0AAV2K910-F1
#
_entry.id   AF-A0AAV2K910-F1
#
_cell.length_a   1.000
_cell.length_b   1.000
_cell.length_c   1.000
_cell.angle_alpha   90.00
_cell.angle_beta   90.00
_cell.angle_gamma   90.00
#
_symmetry.space_group_name_H-M   'P 1'
#
loop_
_entity.id
_entity.type
_entity.pdbx_description
1 polymer ?
#
loop_
_entity_poly.entity_id
_entity_poly.type
_entity_poly.pdbx_seq_one_letter_code
_entity_poly.pdbx_strand_id
1 'polypeptide(L)'
;MDVLKSLGHPEELLNLFKFKMGGCSAVMPKLDYESMSDSLRTCYVYLNQTSRSFAAVIQALDGELRHAVCIFYLVLRALDTVEDDMTISLEKKVPMLNNFHTYLYQDEWCFTESQEKDRQVLEDFPTISLEFRNLAQEYREVISDICQRMGVGMAEFLEKKVGSMKEWDQYCHYVAGLVGIGLSQLFSASQLEDLEVGQDTDLANSMGLFLQKTNIIRDYLEDTRDGRAFWPKEAWSQFAEHLEDFSQPEKLESALYCLNFLVTDALRHVPDVLKYLSRLRNQSVFNFCAIPQVMAIATLSACYNNPMVFQGVVKIRKGQAVTLMMEATNMRAVQLIITQYSQEILQKVSLTDPSRVKTLQALAAIRERSQFSYVSRNHLSPMYLSAAMLLAALSWQYLSTTAAQAQGTGDDTQSHLNHSRVSHSDRMNRALSLLLVALCLTWTRAHPVSPVEIVDFVNKANTTWRAGHNFQNADASYIKALCGTVMNGPKLPLVFHKTENIRLPDTFDAREQWPNCPTIGQIRDQGNCGSCWAFGAVEAISDRICITSGGKVTVQISAEDLLTCCAECGMGCFGGYPSTAWEFWARQGLVTGGLYNSKVGCRPYTIAPCEHHVNGTRPPCQGETKTPKCTAQCIDGYSPSYPKDKYFGGHTYSVPSSEDQIKTEVFKNGPVEAAFYVYADFLQYKSGVYQHVTGDMLGGHAVKVLGWGVEEGTPYWLVANSWNGDWGDKGYFKIKRGNDECGIESEMVAGLPK
;
A
#
# COMPACT_ATOMS: atom_id res chain seq x y z
N MET A 1 -22.89 -14.64 -0.60
CA MET A 1 -22.62 -14.61 0.86
C MET A 1 -21.41 -13.75 1.23
N ASP A 2 -20.30 -13.76 0.49
CA ASP A 2 -19.09 -12.96 0.85
C ASP A 2 -19.25 -11.44 0.70
N VAL A 3 -20.08 -10.98 -0.24
CA VAL A 3 -20.42 -9.55 -0.39
C VAL A 3 -21.15 -9.06 0.87
N LEU A 4 -22.07 -9.86 1.42
CA LEU A 4 -22.82 -9.56 2.64
C LEU A 4 -21.92 -9.47 3.89
N LYS A 5 -20.87 -10.29 3.98
CA LYS A 5 -19.88 -10.23 5.07
C LYS A 5 -18.92 -9.03 4.96
N SER A 6 -18.74 -8.49 3.76
CA SER A 6 -17.88 -7.31 3.51
C SER A 6 -18.64 -5.98 3.70
N LEU A 7 -19.96 -6.01 3.92
CA LEU A 7 -20.80 -4.84 4.13
C LEU A 7 -20.41 -4.01 5.37
N GLY A 8 -19.73 -4.61 6.35
CA GLY A 8 -19.17 -3.91 7.52
C GLY A 8 -17.81 -3.23 7.26
N HIS A 9 -17.22 -3.37 6.07
CA HIS A 9 -15.90 -2.87 5.69
C HIS A 9 -15.96 -2.21 4.28
N PRO A 10 -16.46 -0.97 4.16
CA PRO A 10 -16.76 -0.34 2.87
C PRO A 10 -15.54 -0.18 1.94
N GLU A 11 -14.36 0.05 2.50
CA GLU A 11 -13.07 0.11 1.79
C GLU A 11 -12.71 -1.21 1.08
N GLU A 12 -13.05 -2.34 1.70
CA GLU A 12 -12.84 -3.67 1.14
C GLU A 12 -13.76 -3.92 -0.06
N LEU A 13 -14.98 -3.40 -0.02
CA LEU A 13 -15.96 -3.45 -1.12
C LEU A 13 -15.52 -2.59 -2.31
N LEU A 14 -14.98 -1.39 -2.06
CA LEU A 14 -14.43 -0.54 -3.10
C LEU A 14 -13.20 -1.18 -3.77
N ASN A 15 -12.31 -1.80 -2.99
CA ASN A 15 -11.15 -2.50 -3.54
C ASN A 15 -11.55 -3.77 -4.30
N LEU A 16 -12.55 -4.52 -3.83
CA LEU A 16 -13.16 -5.61 -4.59
C LEU A 16 -13.73 -5.12 -5.94
N PHE A 17 -14.32 -3.93 -5.97
CA PHE A 17 -14.85 -3.33 -7.19
C PHE A 17 -13.73 -2.84 -8.12
N LYS A 18 -12.71 -2.15 -7.61
CA LYS A 18 -11.51 -1.73 -8.35
C LYS A 18 -10.76 -2.91 -8.96
N PHE A 19 -10.60 -3.98 -8.18
CA PHE A 19 -10.01 -5.24 -8.64
C PHE A 19 -10.78 -5.83 -9.83
N LYS A 20 -12.12 -5.84 -9.77
CA LYS A 20 -12.98 -6.29 -10.88
C LYS A 20 -13.00 -5.35 -12.10
N MET A 21 -12.78 -4.04 -11.91
CA MET A 21 -12.88 -3.00 -12.95
C MET A 21 -11.57 -2.68 -13.68
N GLY A 22 -10.48 -3.41 -13.40
CA GLY A 22 -9.20 -3.26 -14.12
C GLY A 22 -7.96 -3.24 -13.24
N GLY A 23 -8.08 -3.12 -11.92
CA GLY A 23 -6.94 -3.23 -10.99
C GLY A 23 -6.26 -4.61 -11.02
N CYS A 24 -7.03 -5.64 -11.38
CA CYS A 24 -6.51 -6.97 -11.68
C CYS A 24 -5.42 -6.95 -12.77
N SER A 25 -5.62 -6.23 -13.88
CA SER A 25 -4.67 -6.21 -15.01
C SER A 25 -3.34 -5.51 -14.70
N ALA A 26 -3.31 -4.61 -13.71
CA ALA A 26 -2.11 -3.89 -13.29
C ALA A 26 -1.22 -4.71 -12.34
N VAL A 27 -1.79 -5.71 -11.68
CA VAL A 27 -1.09 -6.63 -10.74
C VAL A 27 -0.93 -8.02 -11.35
N MET A 28 -1.80 -8.40 -12.30
CA MET A 28 -1.93 -9.73 -12.89
C MET A 28 -2.25 -9.58 -14.40
N PRO A 29 -1.23 -9.51 -15.28
CA PRO A 29 -1.44 -9.44 -16.72
C PRO A 29 -2.17 -10.70 -17.23
N LYS A 30 -3.02 -10.55 -18.25
CA LYS A 30 -3.76 -11.68 -18.83
C LYS A 30 -2.80 -12.64 -19.55
N LEU A 31 -2.94 -13.94 -19.29
CA LEU A 31 -2.27 -14.99 -20.06
C LEU A 31 -2.80 -15.02 -21.49
N ASP A 32 -1.88 -15.13 -22.44
CA ASP A 32 -2.19 -15.54 -23.80
C ASP A 32 -2.28 -17.06 -23.87
N TYR A 33 -3.50 -17.58 -23.79
CA TYR A 33 -3.76 -19.03 -23.84
C TYR A 33 -3.68 -19.60 -25.26
N GLU A 34 -3.66 -18.75 -26.31
CA GLU A 34 -3.68 -19.20 -27.70
C GLU A 34 -2.33 -19.68 -28.19
N SER A 35 -1.23 -19.23 -27.57
CA SER A 35 0.14 -19.65 -27.90
C SER A 35 0.62 -20.90 -27.12
N MET A 36 -0.20 -21.48 -26.22
CA MET A 36 0.17 -22.61 -25.37
C MET A 36 -0.23 -23.97 -25.96
N SER A 37 0.52 -25.03 -25.64
CA SER A 37 0.11 -26.43 -25.88
C SER A 37 -1.17 -26.77 -25.10
N ASP A 38 -1.92 -27.76 -25.57
CA ASP A 38 -3.14 -28.19 -24.89
C ASP A 38 -2.84 -28.77 -23.49
N SER A 39 -1.72 -29.49 -23.33
CA SER A 39 -1.25 -30.02 -22.05
C SER A 39 -0.86 -28.92 -21.05
N LEU A 40 -0.18 -27.86 -21.50
CA LEU A 40 0.14 -26.70 -20.64
C LEU A 40 -1.12 -25.91 -20.25
N ARG A 41 -2.08 -25.77 -21.18
CA ARG A 41 -3.37 -25.16 -20.87
C ARG A 41 -4.12 -25.95 -19.79
N THR A 42 -4.12 -27.28 -19.90
CA THR A 42 -4.69 -28.17 -18.87
C THR A 42 -3.99 -28.00 -17.53
N CYS A 43 -2.66 -27.87 -17.50
CA CYS A 43 -1.92 -27.56 -16.27
C CYS A 43 -2.41 -26.25 -15.63
N TYR A 44 -2.62 -25.18 -16.40
CA TYR A 44 -3.19 -23.93 -15.87
C TYR A 44 -4.64 -24.09 -15.38
N VAL A 45 -5.44 -24.99 -15.97
CA VAL A 45 -6.76 -25.33 -15.44
C VAL A 45 -6.62 -25.98 -14.06
N TYR A 46 -5.74 -26.98 -13.92
CA TYR A 46 -5.46 -27.61 -12.63
C TYR A 46 -4.92 -26.63 -11.60
N LEU A 47 -4.06 -25.70 -12.01
CA LEU A 47 -3.56 -24.64 -11.14
C LEU A 47 -4.71 -23.80 -10.59
N ASN A 48 -5.64 -23.36 -11.44
CA ASN A 48 -6.79 -22.56 -11.00
C ASN A 48 -7.78 -23.35 -10.11
N GLN A 49 -7.90 -24.66 -10.31
CA GLN A 49 -8.75 -25.53 -9.50
C GLN A 49 -8.17 -25.79 -8.11
N THR A 50 -6.87 -26.07 -8.04
CA THR A 50 -6.17 -26.46 -6.81
C THR A 50 -5.59 -25.26 -6.05
N SER A 51 -5.45 -24.10 -6.69
CA SER A 51 -4.85 -22.90 -6.11
C SER A 51 -5.78 -21.70 -6.25
N ARG A 52 -6.50 -21.37 -5.17
CA ARG A 52 -7.51 -20.27 -5.18
C ARG A 52 -6.90 -18.92 -5.55
N SER A 53 -6.31 -18.24 -4.58
CA SER A 53 -5.77 -16.88 -4.76
C SER A 53 -4.37 -16.88 -5.35
N PHE A 54 -3.63 -17.99 -5.19
CA PHE A 54 -2.23 -18.11 -5.61
C PHE A 54 -2.08 -18.35 -7.11
N ALA A 55 -3.06 -19.00 -7.77
CA ALA A 55 -3.02 -19.23 -9.22
C ALA A 55 -2.83 -17.93 -10.00
N ALA A 56 -3.53 -16.88 -9.59
CA ALA A 56 -3.47 -15.60 -10.26
C ALA A 56 -2.11 -14.88 -10.08
N VAL A 57 -1.45 -15.11 -8.95
CA VAL A 57 -0.11 -14.57 -8.67
C VAL A 57 0.97 -15.35 -9.43
N ILE A 58 0.84 -16.68 -9.53
CA ILE A 58 1.72 -17.51 -10.38
C ILE A 58 1.60 -17.09 -11.85
N GLN A 59 0.37 -16.88 -12.32
CA GLN A 59 0.08 -16.45 -13.68
C GLN A 59 0.64 -15.06 -14.02
N ALA A 60 0.98 -14.24 -13.02
CA ALA A 60 1.55 -12.91 -13.22
C ALA A 60 3.08 -12.91 -13.42
N LEU A 61 3.77 -14.04 -13.18
CA LEU A 61 5.23 -14.15 -13.32
C LEU A 61 5.70 -13.91 -14.75
N ASP A 62 6.89 -13.35 -14.91
CA ASP A 62 7.46 -13.03 -16.23
C ASP A 62 8.02 -14.26 -16.95
N GLY A 63 7.89 -14.27 -18.28
CA GLY A 63 8.57 -15.22 -19.17
C GLY A 63 8.33 -16.70 -18.86
N GLU A 64 9.35 -17.52 -19.12
CA GLU A 64 9.31 -18.98 -18.93
C GLU A 64 9.25 -19.39 -17.46
N LEU A 65 9.67 -18.51 -16.52
CA LEU A 65 9.59 -18.75 -15.08
C LEU A 65 8.15 -19.07 -14.66
N ARG A 66 7.16 -18.43 -15.30
CA ARG A 66 5.73 -18.69 -15.05
C ARG A 66 5.35 -20.14 -15.25
N HIS A 67 5.86 -20.78 -16.31
CA HIS A 67 5.55 -22.17 -16.62
C HIS A 67 6.27 -23.09 -15.63
N ALA A 68 7.56 -22.82 -15.35
CA ALA A 68 8.33 -23.56 -14.36
C ALA A 68 7.66 -23.56 -12.98
N VAL A 69 7.21 -22.40 -12.50
CA VAL A 69 6.53 -22.28 -11.19
C VAL A 69 5.14 -22.93 -11.20
N CYS A 70 4.39 -22.86 -12.31
CA CYS A 70 3.11 -23.57 -12.47
C CYS A 70 3.29 -25.08 -12.31
N ILE A 71 4.25 -25.66 -13.06
CA ILE A 71 4.52 -27.09 -13.00
C ILE A 71 5.09 -27.49 -11.64
N PHE A 72 6.00 -26.69 -11.08
CA PHE A 72 6.53 -26.93 -9.73
C PHE A 72 5.40 -27.01 -8.70
N TYR A 73 4.45 -26.07 -8.74
CA TYR A 73 3.28 -26.08 -7.86
C TYR A 73 2.43 -27.36 -8.03
N LEU A 74 2.15 -27.77 -9.27
CA LEU A 74 1.31 -28.95 -9.54
C LEU A 74 1.98 -30.26 -9.13
N VAL A 75 3.29 -30.40 -9.37
CA VAL A 75 4.08 -31.54 -8.90
C VAL A 75 4.02 -31.65 -7.38
N LEU A 76 4.22 -30.54 -6.68
CA LEU A 76 4.15 -30.52 -5.22
C LEU A 76 2.72 -30.73 -4.70
N ARG A 77 1.70 -30.23 -5.39
CA ARG A 77 0.29 -30.49 -5.05
C ARG A 77 -0.04 -31.98 -5.19
N ALA A 78 0.48 -32.65 -6.21
CA ALA A 78 0.29 -34.09 -6.38
C ALA A 78 1.00 -34.88 -5.28
N LEU A 79 2.23 -34.50 -4.90
CA LEU A 79 2.95 -35.08 -3.77
C LEU A 79 2.19 -34.91 -2.44
N ASP A 80 1.73 -33.68 -2.15
CA ASP A 80 0.92 -33.31 -0.98
C ASP A 80 -0.39 -34.13 -0.92
N THR A 81 -1.03 -34.34 -2.09
CA THR A 81 -2.25 -35.17 -2.18
C THR A 81 -1.99 -36.64 -1.79
N VAL A 82 -0.80 -37.18 -2.07
CA VAL A 82 -0.41 -38.52 -1.60
C VAL A 82 -0.16 -38.53 -0.09
N GLU A 83 0.48 -37.49 0.45
CA GLU A 83 0.74 -37.36 1.89
C GLU A 83 -0.57 -37.28 2.69
N ASP A 84 -1.49 -36.40 2.29
CA ASP A 84 -2.74 -36.08 2.98
C ASP A 84 -3.76 -37.22 2.95
N ASP A 85 -3.72 -38.09 1.94
CA ASP A 85 -4.74 -39.12 1.75
C ASP A 85 -4.63 -40.25 2.80
N MET A 86 -5.44 -40.16 3.86
CA MET A 86 -5.47 -41.14 4.95
C MET A 86 -6.02 -42.52 4.55
N THR A 87 -6.54 -42.68 3.32
CA THR A 87 -7.03 -43.97 2.80
C THR A 87 -5.91 -44.82 2.19
N ILE A 88 -4.76 -44.22 1.86
CA ILE A 88 -3.58 -44.93 1.34
C ILE A 88 -2.79 -45.53 2.51
N SER A 89 -2.59 -46.85 2.51
CA SER A 89 -1.79 -47.52 3.54
C SER A 89 -0.34 -47.05 3.54
N LEU A 90 0.30 -47.03 4.71
CA LEU A 90 1.72 -46.64 4.84
C LEU A 90 2.65 -47.49 3.96
N GLU A 91 2.33 -48.77 3.78
CA GLU A 91 3.07 -49.68 2.89
C GLU A 91 3.10 -49.23 1.42
N LYS A 92 2.03 -48.56 0.95
CA LYS A 92 1.98 -47.95 -0.38
C LYS A 92 2.51 -46.52 -0.37
N LYS A 93 2.13 -45.73 0.64
CA LYS A 93 2.40 -44.29 0.72
C LYS A 93 3.89 -43.98 0.85
N VAL A 94 4.62 -44.68 1.74
CA VAL A 94 6.05 -44.43 1.99
C VAL A 94 6.91 -44.65 0.73
N PRO A 95 6.79 -45.77 -0.01
CA PRO A 95 7.48 -45.92 -1.29
C PRO A 95 7.06 -44.90 -2.35
N MET A 96 5.78 -44.53 -2.43
CA MET A 96 5.30 -43.54 -3.38
C MET A 96 5.93 -42.16 -3.12
N LEU A 97 5.97 -41.69 -1.88
CA LEU A 97 6.58 -40.41 -1.51
C LEU A 97 8.09 -40.40 -1.80
N ASN A 98 8.81 -41.43 -1.35
CA ASN A 98 10.27 -41.52 -1.57
C ASN A 98 10.66 -41.53 -3.05
N ASN A 99 9.84 -42.15 -3.91
CA ASN A 99 10.12 -42.30 -5.33
C ASN A 99 9.37 -41.32 -6.22
N PHE A 100 8.60 -40.37 -5.66
CA PHE A 100 7.71 -39.51 -6.44
C PHE A 100 8.44 -38.72 -7.52
N HIS A 101 9.64 -38.22 -7.19
CA HIS A 101 10.52 -37.52 -8.12
C HIS A 101 10.90 -38.35 -9.37
N THR A 102 10.88 -39.68 -9.28
CA THR A 102 11.15 -40.57 -10.43
C THR A 102 9.97 -40.65 -11.38
N TYR A 103 8.74 -40.46 -10.90
CA TYR A 103 7.53 -40.48 -11.70
C TYR A 103 7.43 -39.30 -12.66
N LEU A 104 8.14 -38.20 -12.37
CA LEU A 104 8.30 -37.07 -13.28
C LEU A 104 8.90 -37.46 -14.66
N TYR A 105 9.64 -38.57 -14.69
CA TYR A 105 10.30 -39.10 -15.88
C TYR A 105 9.58 -40.34 -16.47
N GLN A 106 8.44 -40.72 -15.90
CA GLN A 106 7.64 -41.85 -16.38
C GLN A 106 6.42 -41.32 -17.12
N ASP A 107 6.32 -41.62 -18.41
CA ASP A 107 5.30 -41.04 -19.29
C ASP A 107 3.87 -41.39 -18.87
N GLU A 108 3.65 -42.61 -18.38
CA GLU A 108 2.33 -43.18 -18.12
C GLU A 108 1.98 -43.27 -16.62
N TRP A 109 2.84 -42.73 -15.74
CA TRP A 109 2.56 -42.84 -14.30
C TRP A 109 1.37 -41.95 -13.91
N CYS A 110 0.37 -42.56 -13.29
CA CYS A 110 -0.77 -41.90 -12.67
C CYS A 110 -1.23 -42.69 -11.44
N PHE A 111 -2.08 -42.08 -10.62
CA PHE A 111 -2.65 -42.75 -9.45
C PHE A 111 -4.13 -42.41 -9.28
N THR A 112 -4.99 -43.44 -9.38
CA THR A 112 -6.46 -43.31 -9.44
C THR A 112 -7.18 -43.79 -8.17
N GLU A 113 -6.44 -44.29 -7.19
CA GLU A 113 -7.04 -44.81 -5.94
C GLU A 113 -7.33 -43.69 -4.91
N SER A 114 -6.79 -42.48 -5.11
CA SER A 114 -6.91 -41.39 -4.13
C SER A 114 -8.35 -40.91 -3.96
N GLN A 115 -8.73 -40.65 -2.71
CA GLN A 115 -10.05 -40.10 -2.35
C GLN A 115 -10.01 -38.60 -2.03
N GLU A 116 -8.84 -37.98 -2.15
CA GLU A 116 -8.67 -36.57 -1.87
C GLU A 116 -9.39 -35.66 -2.87
N LYS A 117 -9.62 -34.41 -2.44
CA LYS A 117 -10.33 -33.39 -3.23
C LYS A 117 -9.57 -33.04 -4.53
N ASP A 118 -8.25 -33.07 -4.48
CA ASP A 118 -7.36 -32.64 -5.56
C ASP A 118 -6.82 -33.82 -6.38
N ARG A 119 -7.37 -35.04 -6.20
CA ARG A 119 -6.93 -36.28 -6.87
C ARG A 119 -6.76 -36.21 -8.39
N GLN A 120 -7.43 -35.27 -9.06
CA GLN A 120 -7.25 -35.02 -10.50
C GLN A 120 -5.79 -34.81 -10.89
N VAL A 121 -4.96 -34.17 -10.04
CA VAL A 121 -3.53 -33.98 -10.35
C VAL A 121 -2.71 -35.27 -10.28
N LEU A 122 -3.24 -36.32 -9.64
CA LEU A 122 -2.67 -37.66 -9.62
C LEU A 122 -3.21 -38.54 -10.75
N GLU A 123 -4.51 -38.43 -11.03
CA GLU A 123 -5.18 -39.17 -12.11
C GLU A 123 -4.67 -38.75 -13.50
N ASP A 124 -4.44 -37.46 -13.72
CA ASP A 124 -3.87 -36.90 -14.96
C ASP A 124 -2.43 -36.38 -14.75
N PHE A 125 -1.67 -37.04 -13.89
CA PHE A 125 -0.25 -36.76 -13.71
C PHE A 125 0.59 -36.88 -15.01
N PRO A 126 0.27 -37.76 -15.99
CA PRO A 126 0.96 -37.79 -17.29
C PRO A 126 1.00 -36.43 -18.00
N THR A 127 -0.08 -35.65 -17.92
CA THR A 127 -0.13 -34.30 -18.50
C THR A 127 0.84 -33.34 -17.80
N ILE A 128 0.92 -33.41 -16.47
CA ILE A 128 1.83 -32.58 -15.67
C ILE A 128 3.29 -32.99 -15.90
N SER A 129 3.57 -34.29 -15.94
CA SER A 129 4.91 -34.83 -16.12
C SER A 129 5.44 -34.56 -17.54
N LEU A 130 4.57 -34.57 -18.56
CA LEU A 130 4.90 -34.16 -19.92
C LEU A 130 5.39 -32.71 -19.95
N GLU A 131 4.65 -31.78 -19.36
CA GLU A 131 5.06 -30.37 -19.34
C GLU A 131 6.29 -30.13 -18.45
N PHE A 132 6.46 -30.89 -17.38
CA PHE A 132 7.74 -30.93 -16.65
C PHE A 132 8.90 -31.31 -17.56
N ARG A 133 8.77 -32.36 -18.37
CA ARG A 133 9.83 -32.79 -19.29
C ARG A 133 10.11 -31.76 -20.39
N ASN A 134 9.14 -30.92 -20.74
CA ASN A 134 9.33 -29.81 -21.70
C ASN A 134 10.11 -28.61 -21.13
N LEU A 135 10.25 -28.49 -19.80
CA LEU A 135 11.01 -27.40 -19.18
C LEU A 135 12.51 -27.50 -19.47
N ALA A 136 13.19 -26.36 -19.42
CA ALA A 136 14.64 -26.28 -19.44
C ALA A 136 15.28 -27.15 -18.35
N GLN A 137 16.45 -27.72 -18.64
CA GLN A 137 17.13 -28.69 -17.77
C GLN A 137 17.34 -28.14 -16.35
N GLU A 138 17.77 -26.89 -16.23
CA GLU A 138 17.99 -26.19 -14.96
C GLU A 138 16.73 -26.12 -14.07
N TYR A 139 15.54 -25.96 -14.65
CA TYR A 139 14.29 -25.99 -13.88
C TYR A 139 13.91 -27.42 -13.48
N ARG A 140 14.12 -28.40 -14.37
CA ARG A 140 13.80 -29.81 -14.09
C ARG A 140 14.65 -30.36 -12.95
N GLU A 141 15.93 -30.01 -12.90
CA GLU A 141 16.85 -30.41 -11.84
C GLU A 141 16.39 -29.88 -10.47
N VAL A 142 16.01 -28.61 -10.38
CA VAL A 142 15.48 -28.00 -9.14
C VAL A 142 14.18 -28.68 -8.69
N ILE A 143 13.20 -28.81 -9.59
CA ILE A 143 11.90 -29.39 -9.26
C ILE A 143 12.05 -30.86 -8.80
N SER A 144 12.92 -31.63 -9.46
CA SER A 144 13.16 -33.03 -9.12
C SER A 144 13.89 -33.19 -7.78
N ASP A 145 14.94 -32.39 -7.51
CA ASP A 145 15.66 -32.38 -6.22
C ASP A 145 14.72 -32.05 -5.06
N ILE A 146 13.95 -30.96 -5.20
CA ILE A 146 13.02 -30.54 -4.16
C ILE A 146 11.94 -31.59 -3.94
N CYS A 147 11.34 -32.12 -5.01
CA CYS A 147 10.34 -33.19 -4.90
C CYS A 147 10.88 -34.41 -4.16
N GLN A 148 12.13 -34.83 -4.44
CA GLN A 148 12.78 -35.94 -3.76
C GLN A 148 12.94 -35.66 -2.26
N ARG A 149 13.51 -34.51 -1.90
CA ARG A 149 13.79 -34.14 -0.52
C ARG A 149 12.50 -33.94 0.29
N MET A 150 11.48 -33.37 -0.33
CA MET A 150 10.15 -33.25 0.27
C MET A 150 9.54 -34.62 0.52
N GLY A 151 9.53 -35.51 -0.49
CA GLY A 151 8.97 -36.86 -0.35
C GLY A 151 9.64 -37.70 0.75
N VAL A 152 10.97 -37.63 0.86
CA VAL A 152 11.72 -38.26 1.96
C VAL A 152 11.31 -37.69 3.32
N GLY A 153 11.21 -36.36 3.41
CA GLY A 153 10.83 -35.68 4.65
C GLY A 153 9.39 -35.97 5.09
N MET A 154 8.44 -35.97 4.15
CA MET A 154 7.05 -36.34 4.41
C MET A 154 6.97 -37.80 4.92
N ALA A 155 7.69 -38.72 4.28
CA ALA A 155 7.76 -40.11 4.73
C ALA A 155 8.32 -40.26 6.16
N GLU A 156 9.32 -39.47 6.54
CA GLU A 156 9.87 -39.44 7.91
C GLU A 156 8.79 -39.08 8.95
N PHE A 157 7.92 -38.13 8.64
CA PHE A 157 6.88 -37.64 9.55
C PHE A 157 5.54 -38.40 9.48
N LEU A 158 5.36 -39.32 8.52
CA LEU A 158 4.23 -40.27 8.55
C LEU A 158 4.36 -41.30 9.69
N GLU A 159 5.59 -41.66 10.06
CA GLU A 159 5.86 -42.63 11.12
C GLU A 159 6.07 -41.95 12.49
N LYS A 160 6.18 -40.62 12.51
CA LYS A 160 6.61 -39.83 13.66
C LYS A 160 5.76 -38.57 13.87
N LYS A 161 5.16 -38.44 15.06
CA LYS A 161 4.48 -37.20 15.47
C LYS A 161 5.49 -36.11 15.82
N VAL A 162 5.11 -34.84 15.58
CA VAL A 162 5.93 -33.66 15.93
C VAL A 162 6.02 -33.51 17.47
N GLY A 163 7.18 -33.85 18.03
CA GLY A 163 7.41 -33.83 19.48
C GLY A 163 7.95 -32.49 19.97
N SER A 164 9.07 -32.04 19.41
CA SER A 164 9.79 -30.82 19.82
C SER A 164 9.57 -29.63 18.88
N MET A 165 9.90 -28.43 19.35
CA MET A 165 9.92 -27.22 18.50
C MET A 165 10.91 -27.36 17.33
N LYS A 166 12.02 -28.06 17.54
CA LYS A 166 13.00 -28.35 16.47
C LYS A 166 12.43 -29.30 15.42
N GLU A 167 11.69 -30.32 15.84
CA GLU A 167 10.99 -31.22 14.91
C GLU A 167 9.88 -30.49 14.15
N TRP A 168 9.25 -29.49 14.77
CA TRP A 168 8.28 -28.65 14.08
C TRP A 168 8.94 -27.80 12.98
N ASP A 169 10.11 -27.22 13.26
CA ASP A 169 10.93 -26.56 12.25
C ASP A 169 11.35 -27.52 11.13
N GLN A 170 11.75 -28.74 11.47
CA GLN A 170 12.16 -29.76 10.50
C GLN A 170 10.99 -30.21 9.62
N TYR A 171 9.81 -30.43 10.19
CA TYR A 171 8.60 -30.71 9.44
C TYR A 171 8.27 -29.56 8.49
N CYS A 172 8.22 -28.32 9.00
CA CYS A 172 7.95 -27.14 8.18
C CYS A 172 9.03 -26.92 7.10
N HIS A 173 10.29 -27.29 7.36
CA HIS A 173 11.35 -27.27 6.37
C HIS A 173 11.00 -28.20 5.22
N TYR A 174 10.65 -29.45 5.50
CA TYR A 174 10.31 -30.40 4.44
C TYR A 174 9.10 -29.97 3.63
N VAL A 175 7.99 -29.58 4.27
CA VAL A 175 6.74 -29.34 3.51
C VAL A 175 6.61 -27.92 2.94
N ALA A 176 7.42 -26.95 3.37
CA ALA A 176 7.32 -25.56 2.91
C ALA A 176 8.66 -24.83 2.76
N GLY A 177 9.63 -25.08 3.64
CA GLY A 177 10.96 -24.46 3.54
C GLY A 177 11.68 -24.85 2.24
N LEU A 178 11.61 -26.13 1.87
CA LEU A 178 12.10 -26.65 0.58
C LEU A 178 11.39 -26.01 -0.62
N VAL A 179 10.09 -25.69 -0.49
CA VAL A 179 9.36 -24.94 -1.54
C VAL A 179 9.95 -23.54 -1.71
N GLY A 180 10.23 -22.83 -0.60
CA GLY A 180 10.91 -21.55 -0.62
C GLY A 180 12.28 -21.62 -1.28
N ILE A 181 13.09 -22.63 -0.95
CA ILE A 181 14.40 -22.88 -1.55
C ILE A 181 14.28 -23.16 -3.05
N GLY A 182 13.38 -24.06 -3.45
CA GLY A 182 13.15 -24.39 -4.86
C GLY A 182 12.72 -23.19 -5.68
N LEU A 183 11.77 -22.39 -5.18
CA LEU A 183 11.35 -21.15 -5.83
C LEU A 183 12.52 -20.17 -6.01
N SER A 184 13.34 -19.99 -4.98
CA SER A 184 14.52 -19.11 -5.02
C SER A 184 15.55 -19.54 -6.06
N GLN A 185 15.75 -20.86 -6.19
CA GLN A 185 16.62 -21.46 -7.21
C GLN A 185 16.05 -21.28 -8.61
N LEU A 186 14.73 -21.45 -8.80
CA LEU A 186 14.05 -21.19 -10.09
C LEU A 186 14.18 -19.71 -10.49
N PHE A 187 14.05 -18.77 -9.54
CA PHE A 187 14.21 -17.33 -9.83
C PHE A 187 15.63 -17.01 -10.31
N SER A 188 16.64 -17.57 -9.64
CA SER A 188 18.04 -17.38 -10.01
C SER A 188 18.38 -18.05 -11.34
N ALA A 189 17.89 -19.27 -11.57
CA ALA A 189 18.07 -19.99 -12.83
C ALA A 189 17.45 -19.22 -14.01
N SER A 190 16.29 -18.57 -13.80
CA SER A 190 15.64 -17.74 -14.81
C SER A 190 16.40 -16.45 -15.16
N GLN A 191 17.45 -16.10 -14.41
CA GLN A 191 18.22 -14.86 -14.54
C GLN A 191 17.40 -13.57 -14.30
N LEU A 192 16.17 -13.70 -13.79
CA LEU A 192 15.36 -12.56 -13.34
C LEU A 192 15.83 -12.01 -11.98
N GLU A 193 16.54 -12.83 -11.20
CA GLU A 193 17.11 -12.47 -9.91
C GLU A 193 18.60 -12.84 -9.84
N ASP A 194 19.33 -12.18 -8.94
CA ASP A 194 20.74 -12.46 -8.69
C ASP A 194 20.94 -13.87 -8.10
N LEU A 195 22.07 -14.52 -8.42
CA LEU A 195 22.41 -15.87 -7.94
C LEU A 195 22.38 -16.01 -6.41
N GLU A 196 22.64 -14.93 -5.66
CA GLU A 196 22.59 -14.92 -4.19
C GLU A 196 21.20 -15.32 -3.66
N VAL A 197 20.12 -15.00 -4.38
CA VAL A 197 18.74 -15.33 -3.99
C VAL A 197 18.55 -16.84 -3.90
N GLY A 198 19.05 -17.60 -4.88
CA GLY A 198 18.98 -19.07 -4.91
C GLY A 198 20.02 -19.78 -4.06
N GLN A 199 21.07 -19.08 -3.61
CA GLN A 199 22.14 -19.63 -2.78
C GLN A 199 21.87 -19.50 -1.28
N ASP A 200 21.20 -18.41 -0.84
CA ASP A 200 20.87 -18.19 0.57
C ASP A 200 19.64 -19.02 0.99
N THR A 201 19.89 -20.30 1.24
CA THR A 201 18.85 -21.26 1.61
C THR A 201 18.21 -20.97 2.96
N ASP A 202 18.91 -20.27 3.86
CA ASP A 202 18.39 -19.96 5.20
C ASP A 202 17.23 -18.97 5.12
N LEU A 203 17.41 -17.87 4.38
CA LEU A 203 16.33 -16.90 4.18
C LEU A 203 15.17 -17.49 3.39
N ALA A 204 15.47 -18.26 2.33
CA ALA A 204 14.45 -18.95 1.54
C ALA A 204 13.65 -19.96 2.37
N ASN A 205 14.32 -20.67 3.29
CA ASN A 205 13.67 -21.57 4.24
C ASN A 205 12.75 -20.80 5.20
N SER A 206 13.20 -19.67 5.77
CA SER A 206 12.39 -18.82 6.65
C SER A 206 11.11 -18.31 5.97
N MET A 207 11.17 -17.99 4.66
CA MET A 207 9.99 -17.62 3.87
C MET A 207 8.92 -18.72 3.86
N GLY A 208 9.33 -19.99 3.72
CA GLY A 208 8.43 -21.14 3.74
C GLY A 208 7.91 -21.46 5.15
N LEU A 209 8.80 -21.46 6.15
CA LEU A 209 8.44 -21.72 7.54
C LEU A 209 7.41 -20.72 8.06
N PHE A 210 7.54 -19.44 7.73
CA PHE A 210 6.58 -18.42 8.16
C PHE A 210 5.16 -18.70 7.65
N LEU A 211 5.02 -19.06 6.37
CA LEU A 211 3.74 -19.40 5.77
C LEU A 211 3.15 -20.67 6.39
N GLN A 212 3.98 -21.71 6.54
CA GLN A 212 3.51 -23.02 7.01
C GLN A 212 3.08 -22.98 8.47
N LYS A 213 3.87 -22.34 9.33
CA LYS A 213 3.51 -22.18 10.75
C LYS A 213 2.23 -21.37 10.90
N THR A 214 2.05 -20.33 10.09
CA THR A 214 0.81 -19.55 10.08
C THR A 214 -0.40 -20.40 9.72
N ASN A 215 -0.29 -21.28 8.71
CA ASN A 215 -1.37 -22.19 8.34
C ASN A 215 -1.66 -23.22 9.46
N ILE A 216 -0.62 -23.90 9.99
CA ILE A 216 -0.76 -24.88 11.08
C ILE A 216 -1.41 -24.26 12.33
N ILE A 217 -1.05 -23.01 12.66
CA ILE A 217 -1.66 -22.29 13.79
C ILE A 217 -3.15 -22.02 13.54
N ARG A 218 -3.48 -21.54 12.33
CA ARG A 218 -4.85 -21.18 11.96
C ARG A 218 -5.78 -22.40 11.87
N ASP A 219 -5.27 -23.51 11.33
CA ASP A 219 -6.08 -24.66 10.92
C ASP A 219 -6.23 -25.74 12.02
N TYR A 220 -5.80 -25.44 13.26
CA TYR A 220 -5.89 -26.33 14.43
C TYR A 220 -7.19 -27.16 14.49
N LEU A 221 -8.35 -26.51 14.34
CA LEU A 221 -9.64 -27.18 14.49
C LEU A 221 -9.98 -28.09 13.30
N GLU A 222 -9.56 -27.70 12.08
CA GLU A 222 -9.73 -28.50 10.87
C GLU A 222 -8.85 -29.75 10.96
N ASP A 223 -7.58 -29.57 11.33
CA ASP A 223 -6.62 -30.68 11.48
C ASP A 223 -7.05 -31.66 12.57
N THR A 224 -7.46 -31.16 13.74
CA THR A 224 -7.91 -32.03 14.84
C THR A 224 -9.14 -32.85 14.45
N ARG A 225 -10.07 -32.28 13.68
CA ARG A 225 -11.27 -32.99 13.18
C ARG A 225 -10.94 -34.09 12.18
N ASP A 226 -9.93 -33.85 11.35
CA ASP A 226 -9.45 -34.81 10.36
C ASP A 226 -8.46 -35.83 10.98
N GLY A 227 -8.23 -35.77 12.30
CA GLY A 227 -7.32 -36.66 13.01
C GLY A 227 -5.84 -36.36 12.82
N ARG A 228 -5.51 -35.16 12.33
CA ARG A 228 -4.15 -34.65 12.14
C ARG A 228 -3.71 -33.82 13.35
N ALA A 229 -2.42 -33.87 13.70
CA ALA A 229 -1.87 -33.14 14.84
C ALA A 229 -0.47 -32.60 14.52
N PHE A 230 -0.39 -31.31 14.20
CA PHE A 230 0.85 -30.64 13.79
C PHE A 230 1.43 -29.70 14.85
N TRP A 231 0.67 -29.37 15.90
CA TRP A 231 1.18 -28.55 17.01
C TRP A 231 2.20 -29.38 17.82
N PRO A 232 3.41 -28.85 18.07
CA PRO A 232 4.47 -29.61 18.73
C PRO A 232 4.12 -29.93 20.19
N LYS A 233 4.33 -31.18 20.59
CA LYS A 233 4.09 -31.64 21.97
C LYS A 233 4.78 -30.80 23.02
N GLU A 234 6.02 -30.39 22.78
CA GLU A 234 6.79 -29.51 23.66
C GLU A 234 6.06 -28.19 23.93
N ALA A 235 5.30 -27.64 22.98
CA ALA A 235 4.53 -26.42 23.18
C ALA A 235 3.23 -26.70 23.95
N TRP A 236 2.36 -27.58 23.41
CA TRP A 236 1.01 -27.73 23.97
C TRP A 236 0.99 -28.45 25.31
N SER A 237 1.92 -29.36 25.58
CA SER A 237 1.96 -30.11 26.85
C SER A 237 2.31 -29.25 28.07
N GLN A 238 2.76 -28.01 27.85
CA GLN A 238 2.90 -27.01 28.91
C GLN A 238 1.54 -26.48 29.41
N PHE A 239 0.47 -26.65 28.62
CA PHE A 239 -0.82 -26.00 28.84
C PHE A 239 -2.01 -26.99 28.87
N ALA A 240 -1.85 -28.22 28.38
CA ALA A 240 -2.87 -29.28 28.42
C ALA A 240 -2.25 -30.68 28.48
N GLU A 241 -3.04 -31.68 28.87
CA GLU A 241 -2.61 -33.09 28.89
C GLU A 241 -2.69 -33.73 27.51
N HIS A 242 -3.71 -33.33 26.73
CA HIS A 242 -3.93 -33.73 25.36
C HIS A 242 -4.13 -32.50 24.46
N LEU A 243 -3.74 -32.58 23.19
CA LEU A 243 -3.87 -31.44 22.26
C LEU A 243 -5.35 -31.09 22.04
N GLU A 244 -6.19 -32.12 21.96
CA GLU A 244 -7.63 -32.05 21.72
C GLU A 244 -8.38 -31.32 22.85
N ASP A 245 -7.79 -31.24 24.05
CA ASP A 245 -8.35 -30.54 25.21
C ASP A 245 -8.61 -29.06 24.93
N PHE A 246 -7.86 -28.43 24.02
CA PHE A 246 -8.04 -27.03 23.67
C PHE A 246 -9.38 -26.74 22.96
N SER A 247 -10.10 -27.77 22.51
CA SER A 247 -11.47 -27.61 22.01
C SER A 247 -12.51 -27.43 23.13
N GLN A 248 -12.15 -27.71 24.38
CA GLN A 248 -13.04 -27.62 25.54
C GLN A 248 -13.14 -26.17 26.05
N PRO A 249 -14.35 -25.63 26.29
CA PRO A 249 -14.53 -24.26 26.78
C PRO A 249 -13.77 -23.94 28.08
N GLU A 250 -13.67 -24.90 28.99
CA GLU A 250 -12.97 -24.80 30.28
C GLU A 250 -11.45 -24.69 30.15
N LYS A 251 -10.87 -25.07 29.01
CA LYS A 251 -9.43 -25.00 28.72
C LYS A 251 -9.06 -23.78 27.88
N LEU A 252 -10.02 -22.89 27.58
CA LEU A 252 -9.83 -21.79 26.64
C LEU A 252 -8.66 -20.88 27.00
N GLU A 253 -8.46 -20.56 28.28
CA GLU A 253 -7.34 -19.72 28.72
C GLU A 253 -5.98 -20.38 28.42
N SER A 254 -5.83 -21.65 28.77
CA SER A 254 -4.61 -22.42 28.50
C SER A 254 -4.38 -22.63 27.00
N ALA A 255 -5.46 -22.81 26.24
CA ALA A 255 -5.44 -22.87 24.78
C ALA A 255 -4.91 -21.56 24.16
N LEU A 256 -5.39 -20.41 24.65
CA LEU A 256 -4.92 -19.09 24.21
C LEU A 256 -3.43 -18.86 24.54
N TYR A 257 -2.93 -19.32 25.70
CA TYR A 257 -1.50 -19.25 26.01
C TYR A 257 -0.66 -20.09 25.06
N CYS A 258 -1.09 -21.32 24.72
CA CYS A 258 -0.42 -22.13 23.72
C CYS A 258 -0.44 -21.48 22.32
N LEU A 259 -1.58 -20.92 21.92
CA LEU A 259 -1.74 -20.19 20.66
C LEU A 259 -0.75 -19.02 20.57
N ASN A 260 -0.70 -18.18 21.60
CA ASN A 260 0.19 -17.01 21.64
C ASN A 260 1.67 -17.43 21.63
N PHE A 261 2.01 -18.54 22.27
CA PHE A 261 3.36 -19.14 22.21
C PHE A 261 3.75 -19.52 20.77
N LEU A 262 2.87 -20.23 20.05
CA LEU A 262 3.15 -20.65 18.67
C LEU A 262 3.16 -19.47 17.69
N VAL A 263 2.27 -18.49 17.85
CA VAL A 263 2.32 -17.25 17.04
C VAL A 263 3.63 -16.50 17.29
N THR A 264 4.07 -16.42 18.55
CA THR A 264 5.34 -15.79 18.91
C THR A 264 6.53 -16.50 18.23
N ASP A 265 6.53 -17.82 18.20
CA ASP A 265 7.55 -18.58 17.48
C ASP A 265 7.48 -18.34 15.96
N ALA A 266 6.30 -18.26 15.35
CA ALA A 266 6.17 -17.94 13.93
C ALA A 266 6.71 -16.54 13.59
N LEU A 267 6.47 -15.54 14.46
CA LEU A 267 6.94 -14.15 14.26
C LEU A 267 8.47 -14.01 14.15
N ARG A 268 9.25 -14.97 14.67
CA ARG A 268 10.72 -14.93 14.60
C ARG A 268 11.26 -14.97 13.17
N HIS A 269 10.48 -15.45 12.21
CA HIS A 269 10.86 -15.53 10.79
C HIS A 269 10.64 -14.22 10.03
N VAL A 270 9.84 -13.29 10.55
CA VAL A 270 9.50 -12.04 9.86
C VAL A 270 10.73 -11.16 9.54
N PRO A 271 11.75 -11.03 10.40
CA PRO A 271 13.00 -10.35 10.05
C PRO A 271 13.70 -10.94 8.82
N ASP A 272 13.74 -12.27 8.69
CA ASP A 272 14.33 -12.95 7.55
C ASP A 272 13.48 -12.78 6.29
N VAL A 273 12.15 -12.81 6.43
CA VAL A 273 11.21 -12.50 5.34
C VAL A 273 11.46 -11.11 4.77
N LEU A 274 11.59 -10.09 5.64
CA LEU A 274 11.90 -8.73 5.21
C LEU A 274 13.26 -8.65 4.51
N LYS A 275 14.27 -9.37 5.00
CA LYS A 275 15.61 -9.41 4.39
C LYS A 275 15.57 -10.10 3.02
N TYR A 276 14.88 -11.23 2.90
CA TYR A 276 14.72 -11.94 1.64
C TYR A 276 14.04 -11.05 0.58
N LEU A 277 12.88 -10.47 0.92
CA LEU A 277 12.13 -9.62 0.00
C LEU A 277 12.92 -8.37 -0.42
N SER A 278 13.80 -7.85 0.44
CA SER A 278 14.64 -6.69 0.11
C SER A 278 15.68 -6.94 -0.98
N ARG A 279 15.99 -8.21 -1.29
CA ARG A 279 16.96 -8.59 -2.32
C ARG A 279 16.34 -8.76 -3.71
N LEU A 280 15.02 -8.91 -3.78
CA LEU A 280 14.33 -9.15 -5.04
C LEU A 280 14.29 -7.88 -5.89
N ARG A 281 14.60 -8.01 -7.17
CA ARG A 281 14.68 -6.91 -8.14
C ARG A 281 13.58 -6.95 -9.17
N ASN A 282 13.15 -8.14 -9.58
CA ASN A 282 12.08 -8.30 -10.55
C ASN A 282 10.72 -8.07 -9.88
N GLN A 283 9.88 -7.23 -10.49
CA GLN A 283 8.60 -6.84 -9.91
C GLN A 283 7.59 -7.99 -9.82
N SER A 284 7.56 -8.90 -10.80
CA SER A 284 6.64 -10.04 -10.78
C SER A 284 7.05 -11.06 -9.73
N VAL A 285 8.36 -11.33 -9.59
CA VAL A 285 8.94 -12.17 -8.52
C VAL A 285 8.71 -11.55 -7.14
N PHE A 286 8.89 -10.22 -7.02
CA PHE A 286 8.61 -9.49 -5.78
C PHE A 286 7.15 -9.66 -5.36
N ASN A 287 6.20 -9.37 -6.26
CA ASN A 287 4.76 -9.51 -5.97
C ASN A 287 4.42 -10.95 -5.59
N PHE A 288 4.96 -11.92 -6.32
CA PHE A 288 4.79 -13.34 -6.04
C PHE A 288 5.25 -13.74 -4.64
N CYS A 289 6.41 -13.24 -4.21
CA CYS A 289 6.95 -13.53 -2.89
C CYS A 289 6.28 -12.72 -1.78
N ALA A 290 5.94 -11.45 -2.00
CA ALA A 290 5.47 -10.53 -0.97
C ALA A 290 4.01 -10.76 -0.55
N ILE A 291 3.12 -11.02 -1.51
CA ILE A 291 1.67 -11.17 -1.28
C ILE A 291 1.36 -12.26 -0.23
N PRO A 292 1.92 -13.49 -0.33
CA PRO A 292 1.68 -14.54 0.66
C PRO A 292 2.15 -14.14 2.07
N GLN A 293 3.27 -13.43 2.16
CA GLN A 293 3.90 -13.04 3.42
C GLN A 293 3.06 -11.98 4.15
N VAL A 294 2.53 -10.98 3.42
CA VAL A 294 1.63 -9.99 4.02
C VAL A 294 0.28 -10.59 4.41
N MET A 295 -0.20 -11.61 3.68
CA MET A 295 -1.40 -12.35 4.08
C MET A 295 -1.14 -13.18 5.34
N ALA A 296 0.04 -13.76 5.49
CA ALA A 296 0.41 -14.54 6.66
C ALA A 296 0.51 -13.67 7.93
N ILE A 297 1.18 -12.50 7.89
CA ILE A 297 1.21 -11.60 9.06
C ILE A 297 -0.17 -11.08 9.44
N ALA A 298 -1.04 -10.79 8.46
CA ALA A 298 -2.43 -10.42 8.71
C ALA A 298 -3.22 -11.56 9.38
N THR A 299 -2.97 -12.81 8.95
CA THR A 299 -3.58 -14.00 9.54
C THR A 299 -3.08 -14.23 10.97
N LEU A 300 -1.78 -14.09 11.24
CA LEU A 300 -1.25 -14.17 12.60
C LEU A 300 -1.83 -13.09 13.50
N SER A 301 -1.99 -11.85 13.03
CA SER A 301 -2.71 -10.80 13.78
C SER A 301 -4.14 -11.22 14.10
N ALA A 302 -4.87 -11.82 13.16
CA ALA A 302 -6.22 -12.29 13.37
C ALA A 302 -6.31 -13.47 14.35
N CYS A 303 -5.31 -14.36 14.37
CA CYS A 303 -5.23 -15.51 15.27
C CYS A 303 -4.77 -15.12 16.68
N TYR A 304 -3.87 -14.14 16.83
CA TYR A 304 -3.25 -13.83 18.12
C TYR A 304 -4.30 -13.48 19.19
N ASN A 305 -4.25 -14.21 20.30
CA ASN A 305 -5.16 -14.10 21.43
C ASN A 305 -6.66 -14.19 21.05
N ASN A 306 -6.99 -15.02 20.04
CA ASN A 306 -8.35 -15.14 19.51
C ASN A 306 -8.97 -16.53 19.77
N PRO A 307 -10.04 -16.64 20.57
CA PRO A 307 -10.69 -17.92 20.89
C PRO A 307 -11.31 -18.61 19.68
N MET A 308 -11.59 -17.87 18.61
CA MET A 308 -12.19 -18.41 17.38
C MET A 308 -11.31 -19.46 16.68
N VAL A 309 -10.00 -19.51 16.96
CA VAL A 309 -9.10 -20.57 16.43
C VAL A 309 -9.55 -21.96 16.90
N PHE A 310 -10.11 -22.07 18.10
CA PHE A 310 -10.54 -23.34 18.69
C PHE A 310 -12.03 -23.64 18.44
N GLN A 311 -12.81 -22.64 18.07
CA GLN A 311 -14.28 -22.73 17.99
C GLN A 311 -14.82 -22.64 16.56
N GLY A 312 -14.01 -22.16 15.61
CA GLY A 312 -14.46 -21.94 14.25
C GLY A 312 -13.31 -21.68 13.29
N VAL A 313 -13.60 -20.89 12.25
CA VAL A 313 -12.67 -20.63 11.16
C VAL A 313 -12.21 -19.18 11.24
N VAL A 314 -10.92 -18.96 11.51
CA VAL A 314 -10.29 -17.65 11.43
C VAL A 314 -9.73 -17.47 10.02
N LYS A 315 -10.34 -16.61 9.21
CA LYS A 315 -9.85 -16.27 7.86
C LYS A 315 -9.93 -14.76 7.66
N ILE A 316 -8.88 -14.19 7.06
CA ILE A 316 -8.93 -12.81 6.56
C ILE A 316 -10.04 -12.69 5.51
N ARG A 317 -10.73 -11.55 5.50
CA ARG A 317 -11.85 -11.33 4.57
C ARG A 317 -11.33 -11.24 3.13
N LYS A 318 -12.18 -11.62 2.17
CA LYS A 318 -11.80 -11.59 0.75
C LYS A 318 -11.40 -10.19 0.27
N GLY A 319 -12.10 -9.15 0.73
CA GLY A 319 -11.75 -7.78 0.35
C GLY A 319 -10.48 -7.28 1.02
N GLN A 320 -10.25 -7.61 2.29
CA GLN A 320 -8.95 -7.40 2.95
C GLN A 320 -7.80 -8.07 2.19
N ALA A 321 -7.97 -9.33 1.77
CA ALA A 321 -6.97 -10.05 0.98
C ALA A 321 -6.68 -9.34 -0.36
N VAL A 322 -7.70 -8.85 -1.05
CA VAL A 322 -7.53 -8.07 -2.29
C VAL A 322 -6.79 -6.76 -2.03
N THR A 323 -7.09 -6.06 -0.94
CA THR A 323 -6.34 -4.86 -0.54
C THR A 323 -4.86 -5.17 -0.34
N LEU A 324 -4.54 -6.23 0.41
CA LEU A 324 -3.16 -6.65 0.64
C LEU A 324 -2.43 -7.00 -0.67
N MET A 325 -3.12 -7.69 -1.59
CA MET A 325 -2.57 -8.00 -2.92
C MET A 325 -2.24 -6.74 -3.74
N MET A 326 -3.10 -5.73 -3.68
CA MET A 326 -2.90 -4.48 -4.41
C MET A 326 -1.85 -3.57 -3.77
N GLU A 327 -1.69 -3.63 -2.44
CA GLU A 327 -0.75 -2.77 -1.71
C GLU A 327 0.67 -3.36 -1.67
N ALA A 328 0.84 -4.68 -1.59
CA ALA A 328 2.12 -5.35 -1.42
C ALA A 328 2.96 -5.43 -2.71
N THR A 329 3.22 -4.28 -3.32
CA THR A 329 3.93 -4.15 -4.62
C THR A 329 5.34 -3.57 -4.50
N ASN A 330 5.77 -3.14 -3.31
CA ASN A 330 7.15 -2.72 -3.07
C ASN A 330 7.52 -2.92 -1.59
N MET A 331 8.82 -2.93 -1.30
CA MET A 331 9.34 -3.18 0.05
C MET A 331 8.78 -2.24 1.11
N ARG A 332 8.59 -0.97 0.78
CA ARG A 332 8.07 0.00 1.74
C ARG A 332 6.63 -0.31 2.11
N ALA A 333 5.78 -0.61 1.14
CA ALA A 333 4.40 -1.01 1.40
C ALA A 333 4.35 -2.29 2.25
N VAL A 334 5.19 -3.29 1.94
CA VAL A 334 5.30 -4.53 2.73
C VAL A 334 5.74 -4.24 4.17
N GLN A 335 6.76 -3.42 4.39
CA GLN A 335 7.21 -3.02 5.72
C GLN A 335 6.12 -2.29 6.52
N LEU A 336 5.36 -1.40 5.87
CA LEU A 336 4.22 -0.71 6.49
C LEU A 336 3.12 -1.69 6.90
N ILE A 337 2.76 -2.62 6.02
CA ILE A 337 1.76 -3.66 6.30
C ILE A 337 2.21 -4.55 7.46
N ILE A 338 3.44 -5.06 7.43
CA ILE A 338 4.01 -5.90 8.50
C ILE A 338 4.05 -5.12 9.82
N THR A 339 4.46 -3.86 9.79
CA THR A 339 4.50 -3.01 10.99
C THR A 339 3.09 -2.77 11.55
N GLN A 340 2.10 -2.53 10.68
CA GLN A 340 0.70 -2.36 11.10
C GLN A 340 0.20 -3.62 11.83
N TYR A 341 0.31 -4.79 11.21
CA TYR A 341 -0.17 -6.03 11.83
C TYR A 341 0.64 -6.44 13.07
N SER A 342 1.93 -6.11 13.12
CA SER A 342 2.75 -6.27 14.32
C SER A 342 2.25 -5.38 15.46
N GLN A 343 1.83 -4.15 15.16
CA GLN A 343 1.23 -3.25 16.16
C GLN A 343 -0.14 -3.73 16.63
N GLU A 344 -0.97 -4.31 15.75
CA GLU A 344 -2.24 -4.93 16.14
C GLU A 344 -2.02 -6.13 17.07
N ILE A 345 -0.99 -6.95 16.84
CA ILE A 345 -0.59 -8.02 17.75
C ILE A 345 -0.15 -7.41 19.09
N LEU A 346 0.70 -6.37 19.06
CA LEU A 346 1.18 -5.69 20.27
C LEU A 346 0.04 -5.22 21.17
N GLN A 347 -1.03 -4.66 20.58
CA GLN A 347 -2.21 -4.19 21.31
C GLN A 347 -3.01 -5.32 21.97
N LYS A 348 -2.88 -6.57 21.50
CA LYS A 348 -3.59 -7.75 22.02
C LYS A 348 -2.78 -8.52 23.07
N VAL A 349 -1.51 -8.15 23.32
CA VAL A 349 -0.64 -8.85 24.28
C VAL A 349 -1.15 -8.63 25.71
N SER A 350 -1.68 -9.68 26.33
CA SER A 350 -2.11 -9.66 27.73
C SER A 350 -0.93 -9.56 28.69
N LEU A 351 -1.11 -8.88 29.83
CA LEU A 351 -0.14 -8.83 30.91
C LEU A 351 0.07 -10.20 31.59
N THR A 352 -0.94 -11.06 31.55
CA THR A 352 -0.92 -12.41 32.15
C THR A 352 -0.35 -13.48 31.22
N ASP A 353 -0.08 -13.13 29.96
CA ASP A 353 0.39 -14.09 28.97
C ASP A 353 1.82 -14.58 29.27
N PRO A 354 2.06 -15.90 29.38
CA PRO A 354 3.39 -16.45 29.67
C PRO A 354 4.45 -16.15 28.60
N SER A 355 4.03 -15.95 27.34
CA SER A 355 4.91 -15.66 26.20
C SER A 355 5.17 -14.17 26.02
N ARG A 356 4.46 -13.29 26.75
CA ARG A 356 4.51 -11.82 26.63
C ARG A 356 5.92 -11.27 26.36
N VAL A 357 6.90 -11.62 27.18
CA VAL A 357 8.26 -11.07 27.05
C VAL A 357 8.89 -11.44 25.71
N LYS A 358 8.74 -12.71 25.30
CA LYS A 358 9.25 -13.20 24.00
C LYS A 358 8.48 -12.57 22.85
N THR A 359 7.16 -12.39 22.97
CA THR A 359 6.35 -11.72 21.94
C THR A 359 6.80 -10.27 21.76
N LEU A 360 7.00 -9.52 22.85
CA LEU A 360 7.49 -8.14 22.80
C LEU A 360 8.87 -8.05 22.15
N GLN A 361 9.77 -9.01 22.43
CA GLN A 361 11.10 -9.08 21.81
C GLN A 361 11.00 -9.35 20.30
N ALA A 362 10.17 -10.30 19.88
CA ALA A 362 9.95 -10.60 18.46
C ALA A 362 9.39 -9.38 17.71
N LEU A 363 8.39 -8.70 18.28
CA LEU A 363 7.80 -7.50 17.70
C LEU A 363 8.79 -6.32 17.64
N ALA A 364 9.65 -6.18 18.66
CA ALA A 364 10.72 -5.19 18.66
C ALA A 364 11.74 -5.46 17.54
N ALA A 365 12.17 -6.71 17.36
CA ALA A 365 13.09 -7.10 16.28
C ALA A 365 12.50 -6.83 14.88
N ILE A 366 11.19 -7.07 14.71
CA ILE A 366 10.47 -6.70 13.49
C ILE A 366 10.50 -5.18 13.29
N ARG A 367 10.20 -4.41 14.32
CA ARG A 367 10.18 -2.93 14.25
C ARG A 367 11.56 -2.35 13.90
N GLU A 368 12.62 -2.86 14.49
CA GLU A 368 14.01 -2.44 14.20
C GLU A 368 14.37 -2.67 12.72
N ARG A 369 13.94 -3.80 12.16
CA ARG A 369 14.15 -4.12 10.74
C ARG A 369 13.23 -3.36 9.79
N SER A 370 12.09 -2.88 10.28
CA SER A 370 11.11 -2.13 9.49
C SER A 370 11.37 -0.62 9.39
N GLN A 371 12.39 -0.05 10.03
CA GLN A 371 12.84 1.36 9.92
C GLN A 371 11.79 2.49 10.12
N PHE A 372 10.54 2.19 10.50
CA PHE A 372 9.46 3.18 10.61
C PHE A 372 8.76 3.16 11.98
N SER A 373 8.30 4.34 12.43
CA SER A 373 7.42 4.51 13.60
C SER A 373 5.96 4.71 13.14
N TYR A 374 5.03 4.07 13.84
CA TYR A 374 3.60 4.01 13.53
C TYR A 374 2.90 5.39 13.58
N VAL A 375 2.15 5.73 12.53
CA VAL A 375 1.09 6.76 12.55
C VAL A 375 -0.26 6.04 12.51
N SER A 376 -1.12 6.33 13.49
CA SER A 376 -2.41 5.67 13.69
C SER A 376 -3.36 5.89 12.51
N ARG A 377 -3.88 4.80 11.95
CA ARG A 377 -5.09 4.82 11.11
C ARG A 377 -6.30 4.84 12.02
N ASN A 378 -7.05 5.94 12.07
CA ASN A 378 -8.34 5.99 12.75
C ASN A 378 -9.33 5.09 12.01
N HIS A 379 -9.76 4.01 12.67
CA HIS A 379 -10.95 3.27 12.26
C HIS A 379 -12.18 4.19 12.40
N LEU A 380 -12.96 4.36 11.34
CA LEU A 380 -14.34 4.84 11.48
C LEU A 380 -15.06 3.91 12.49
N SER A 381 -15.75 4.49 13.47
CA SER A 381 -16.52 3.72 14.44
C SER A 381 -17.52 2.80 13.72
N PRO A 382 -17.47 1.46 13.92
CA PRO A 382 -18.33 0.48 13.24
C PRO A 382 -19.84 0.68 13.50
N MET A 383 -20.20 1.55 14.44
CA MET A 383 -21.56 1.73 14.92
C MET A 383 -22.47 2.48 13.92
N TYR A 384 -21.93 3.47 13.20
CA TYR A 384 -22.74 4.36 12.33
C TYR A 384 -23.12 3.71 10.99
N LEU A 385 -22.22 2.94 10.39
CA LEU A 385 -22.48 2.18 9.15
C LEU A 385 -23.35 0.96 9.40
N SER A 386 -23.17 0.28 10.53
CA SER A 386 -24.04 -0.84 10.95
C SER A 386 -25.48 -0.39 11.19
N ALA A 387 -25.68 0.80 11.76
CA ALA A 387 -27.01 1.38 11.99
C ALA A 387 -27.75 1.73 10.68
N ALA A 388 -27.05 2.32 9.71
CA ALA A 388 -27.63 2.66 8.39
C ALA A 388 -28.07 1.41 7.61
N MET A 389 -27.30 0.33 7.72
CA MET A 389 -27.57 -0.95 7.05
C MET A 389 -28.69 -1.76 7.73
N LEU A 390 -28.78 -1.69 9.07
CA LEU A 390 -29.92 -2.22 9.83
C LEU A 390 -31.22 -1.50 9.45
N LEU A 391 -31.18 -0.18 9.30
CA LEU A 391 -32.34 0.61 8.85
C LEU A 391 -32.77 0.27 7.42
N ALA A 392 -31.82 0.01 6.52
CA ALA A 392 -32.11 -0.45 5.16
C ALA A 392 -32.69 -1.88 5.13
N ALA A 393 -32.16 -2.80 5.95
CA ALA A 393 -32.68 -4.16 6.08
C ALA A 393 -34.09 -4.19 6.71
N LEU A 394 -34.33 -3.38 7.74
CA LEU A 394 -35.65 -3.24 8.38
C LEU A 394 -36.67 -2.62 7.42
N SER A 395 -36.23 -1.67 6.59
CA SER A 395 -37.06 -1.06 5.53
C SER A 395 -37.41 -2.05 4.42
N TRP A 396 -36.44 -2.89 4.00
CA TRP A 396 -36.67 -3.99 3.05
C TRP A 396 -37.64 -5.03 3.61
N GLN A 397 -37.48 -5.40 4.89
CA GLN A 397 -38.34 -6.36 5.56
C GLN A 397 -39.78 -5.82 5.69
N TYR A 398 -39.96 -4.56 6.10
CA TYR A 398 -41.26 -3.88 6.13
C TYR A 398 -41.96 -3.89 4.77
N LEU A 399 -41.24 -3.52 3.70
CA LEU A 399 -41.77 -3.50 2.32
C LEU A 399 -42.18 -4.89 1.82
N SER A 400 -41.37 -5.91 2.13
CA SER A 400 -41.68 -7.31 1.76
C SER A 400 -42.89 -7.87 2.52
N THR A 401 -43.09 -7.51 3.79
CA THR A 401 -44.29 -7.89 4.56
C THR A 401 -45.56 -7.18 4.10
N THR A 402 -45.47 -5.90 3.69
CA THR A 402 -46.63 -5.18 3.13
C THR A 402 -47.04 -5.68 1.75
N ALA A 403 -46.09 -6.19 0.94
CA ALA A 403 -46.37 -6.82 -0.34
C ALA A 403 -47.07 -8.18 -0.17
N ALA A 404 -46.74 -8.94 0.87
CA ALA A 404 -47.40 -10.21 1.20
C ALA A 404 -48.83 -10.01 1.77
N GLN A 405 -49.08 -8.95 2.54
CA GLN A 405 -50.42 -8.62 3.04
C GLN A 405 -51.39 -8.14 1.93
N ALA A 406 -50.87 -7.59 0.83
CA ALA A 406 -51.70 -7.19 -0.32
C ALA A 406 -52.18 -8.37 -1.19
N GLN A 407 -51.65 -9.58 -0.98
CA GLN A 407 -52.09 -10.81 -1.67
C GLN A 407 -53.07 -11.65 -0.85
N GLY A 408 -53.43 -11.21 0.37
CA GLY A 408 -54.19 -12.00 1.36
C GLY A 408 -55.68 -11.70 1.49
N THR A 409 -56.29 -10.88 0.62
CA THR A 409 -57.74 -10.61 0.69
C THR A 409 -58.41 -10.62 -0.68
N GLY A 410 -59.10 -11.72 -0.97
CA GLY A 410 -60.47 -11.69 -1.48
C GLY A 410 -60.74 -11.26 -2.92
N ASP A 411 -60.98 -12.29 -3.74
CA ASP A 411 -62.18 -12.49 -4.58
C ASP A 411 -62.31 -11.84 -5.98
N ASP A 412 -63.02 -12.60 -6.81
CA ASP A 412 -63.05 -12.65 -8.26
C ASP A 412 -63.56 -11.40 -9.00
N THR A 413 -63.17 -11.31 -10.28
CA THR A 413 -63.70 -10.48 -11.40
C THR A 413 -63.24 -9.02 -11.56
N GLN A 414 -62.07 -8.81 -12.20
CA GLN A 414 -61.84 -7.73 -13.21
C GLN A 414 -60.41 -7.81 -13.81
N SER A 415 -60.23 -8.56 -14.89
CA SER A 415 -58.89 -8.89 -15.44
C SER A 415 -58.33 -7.96 -16.53
N HIS A 416 -58.96 -6.82 -16.85
CA HIS A 416 -58.47 -5.97 -17.96
C HIS A 416 -58.22 -4.48 -17.68
N LEU A 417 -58.48 -3.99 -16.46
CA LEU A 417 -58.17 -2.59 -16.08
C LEU A 417 -57.04 -2.45 -15.03
N ASN A 418 -56.57 -3.55 -14.45
CA ASN A 418 -55.50 -3.52 -13.43
C ASN A 418 -54.08 -3.57 -13.99
N HIS A 419 -53.87 -4.01 -15.24
CA HIS A 419 -52.51 -4.12 -15.79
C HIS A 419 -51.84 -2.75 -16.08
N SER A 420 -52.63 -1.71 -16.37
CA SER A 420 -52.10 -0.36 -16.61
C SER A 420 -51.78 0.38 -15.30
N ARG A 421 -52.58 0.20 -14.24
CA ARG A 421 -52.33 0.76 -12.90
C ARG A 421 -51.15 0.09 -12.18
N VAL A 422 -50.99 -1.23 -12.31
CA VAL A 422 -49.83 -1.95 -11.76
C VAL A 422 -48.53 -1.51 -12.44
N SER A 423 -48.53 -1.30 -13.77
CA SER A 423 -47.31 -0.82 -14.46
C SER A 423 -46.92 0.62 -14.10
N HIS A 424 -47.89 1.47 -13.76
CA HIS A 424 -47.62 2.85 -13.32
C HIS A 424 -47.14 2.89 -11.86
N SER A 425 -47.72 2.06 -10.99
CA SER A 425 -47.26 1.85 -9.61
C SER A 425 -45.86 1.27 -9.57
N ASP A 426 -45.55 0.25 -10.39
CA ASP A 426 -44.21 -0.34 -10.49
C ASP A 426 -43.17 0.62 -11.08
N ARG A 427 -43.55 1.47 -12.03
CA ARG A 427 -42.65 2.52 -12.56
C ARG A 427 -42.40 3.62 -11.55
N MET A 428 -43.44 4.03 -10.80
CA MET A 428 -43.30 5.03 -9.73
C MET A 428 -42.53 4.48 -8.52
N ASN A 429 -42.71 3.20 -8.19
CA ASN A 429 -41.98 2.51 -7.12
C ASN A 429 -40.55 2.18 -7.52
N ARG A 430 -40.26 1.86 -8.79
CA ARG A 430 -38.88 1.77 -9.31
C ARG A 430 -38.22 3.14 -9.34
N ALA A 431 -38.94 4.20 -9.70
CA ALA A 431 -38.44 5.57 -9.63
C ALA A 431 -38.16 6.00 -8.19
N LEU A 432 -39.05 5.70 -7.23
CA LEU A 432 -38.85 5.98 -5.81
C LEU A 432 -37.72 5.13 -5.22
N SER A 433 -37.59 3.86 -5.61
CA SER A 433 -36.51 2.97 -5.18
C SER A 433 -35.18 3.39 -5.78
N LEU A 434 -35.16 3.87 -7.02
CA LEU A 434 -33.98 4.48 -7.63
C LEU A 434 -33.67 5.84 -7.01
N LEU A 435 -34.68 6.61 -6.58
CA LEU A 435 -34.50 7.87 -5.86
C LEU A 435 -33.97 7.63 -4.43
N LEU A 436 -34.47 6.59 -3.74
CA LEU A 436 -34.03 6.16 -2.42
C LEU A 436 -32.66 5.47 -2.47
N VAL A 437 -32.36 4.69 -3.50
CA VAL A 437 -31.02 4.15 -3.76
C VAL A 437 -30.08 5.28 -4.18
N ALA A 438 -30.53 6.28 -4.95
CA ALA A 438 -29.74 7.47 -5.26
C ALA A 438 -29.52 8.35 -4.01
N LEU A 439 -30.53 8.52 -3.15
CA LEU A 439 -30.45 9.21 -1.87
C LEU A 439 -29.59 8.44 -0.85
N CYS A 440 -29.62 7.11 -0.86
CA CYS A 440 -28.74 6.27 -0.04
C CYS A 440 -27.32 6.21 -0.64
N LEU A 441 -27.14 6.28 -1.96
CA LEU A 441 -25.84 6.43 -2.62
C LEU A 441 -25.25 7.83 -2.41
N THR A 442 -26.08 8.85 -2.20
CA THR A 442 -25.61 10.19 -1.79
C THR A 442 -25.33 10.27 -0.28
N TRP A 443 -26.02 9.49 0.57
CA TRP A 443 -25.77 9.40 2.02
C TRP A 443 -24.68 8.39 2.43
N THR A 444 -24.25 7.49 1.53
CA THR A 444 -23.14 6.52 1.76
C THR A 444 -21.79 6.99 1.22
N ARG A 445 -21.73 8.15 0.59
CA ARG A 445 -20.53 8.98 0.77
C ARG A 445 -20.56 9.37 2.24
N ALA A 446 -19.59 8.95 3.03
CA ALA A 446 -19.18 9.80 4.14
C ALA A 446 -19.09 11.19 3.51
N HIS A 447 -19.98 12.10 3.88
CA HIS A 447 -19.77 13.48 3.48
C HIS A 447 -18.35 13.76 3.98
N PRO A 448 -17.38 14.10 3.11
CA PRO A 448 -16.24 14.85 3.61
C PRO A 448 -16.91 15.94 4.44
N VAL A 449 -16.60 16.01 5.74
CA VAL A 449 -17.15 17.02 6.66
C VAL A 449 -17.25 18.29 5.81
N SER A 450 -18.47 18.76 5.55
CA SER A 450 -18.66 19.70 4.46
C SER A 450 -17.72 20.89 4.71
N PRO A 451 -17.21 21.58 3.68
CA PRO A 451 -16.32 22.73 3.91
C PRO A 451 -16.88 23.71 4.96
N VAL A 452 -18.22 23.83 5.04
CA VAL A 452 -18.94 24.59 6.08
C VAL A 452 -18.78 23.97 7.46
N GLU A 453 -18.99 22.67 7.62
CA GLU A 453 -18.84 21.96 8.89
C GLU A 453 -17.39 21.96 9.39
N ILE A 454 -16.40 21.85 8.49
CA ILE A 454 -14.98 21.97 8.86
C ILE A 454 -14.71 23.37 9.39
N VAL A 455 -15.16 24.40 8.67
CA VAL A 455 -15.00 25.80 9.08
C VAL A 455 -15.63 26.04 10.46
N ASP A 456 -16.86 25.58 10.65
CA ASP A 456 -17.56 25.71 11.93
C ASP A 456 -16.87 24.94 13.06
N PHE A 457 -16.38 23.73 12.79
CA PHE A 457 -15.67 22.92 13.77
C PHE A 457 -14.37 23.59 14.20
N VAL A 458 -13.53 23.98 13.25
CA VAL A 458 -12.22 24.61 13.53
C VAL A 458 -12.41 25.93 14.28
N ASN A 459 -13.38 26.76 13.89
CA ASN A 459 -13.60 28.06 14.51
C ASN A 459 -14.29 27.98 15.88
N LYS A 460 -15.00 26.87 16.18
CA LYS A 460 -15.53 26.58 17.53
C LYS A 460 -14.50 25.91 18.43
N ALA A 461 -13.61 25.10 17.85
CA ALA A 461 -12.46 24.57 18.56
C ALA A 461 -11.51 25.73 18.89
N ASN A 462 -11.02 25.80 20.12
CA ASN A 462 -10.10 26.85 20.55
C ASN A 462 -8.70 26.62 19.93
N THR A 463 -8.60 26.80 18.62
CA THR A 463 -7.41 26.54 17.81
C THR A 463 -6.59 27.80 17.59
N THR A 464 -5.32 27.60 17.22
CA THR A 464 -4.35 28.68 16.93
C THR A 464 -4.54 29.29 15.54
N TRP A 465 -5.55 28.85 14.78
CA TRP A 465 -5.82 29.33 13.43
C TRP A 465 -7.32 29.55 13.21
N ARG A 466 -7.67 30.18 12.09
CA ARG A 466 -9.07 30.39 11.69
C ARG A 466 -9.29 29.78 10.32
N ALA A 467 -10.36 29.00 10.24
CA ALA A 467 -10.83 28.46 9.00
C ALA A 467 -11.81 29.44 8.35
N GLY A 468 -11.85 29.43 7.02
CA GLY A 468 -12.88 30.10 6.25
C GLY A 468 -12.97 29.49 4.87
N HIS A 469 -14.02 29.88 4.13
CA HIS A 469 -14.25 29.32 2.81
C HIS A 469 -13.12 29.68 1.86
N ASN A 470 -12.26 28.70 1.62
CA ASN A 470 -11.34 28.70 0.51
C ASN A 470 -11.95 27.84 -0.56
N PHE A 471 -12.08 26.52 -0.41
CA PHE A 471 -12.55 25.65 -1.48
C PHE A 471 -14.07 25.44 -1.45
N GLN A 472 -14.81 26.05 -2.39
CA GLN A 472 -16.24 25.82 -2.56
C GLN A 472 -16.51 24.75 -3.64
N ASN A 473 -17.18 23.66 -3.27
CA ASN A 473 -17.64 22.61 -4.19
C ASN A 473 -16.55 21.97 -5.09
N ALA A 474 -15.28 22.06 -4.69
CA ALA A 474 -14.19 21.41 -5.42
C ALA A 474 -14.27 19.88 -5.25
N ASP A 475 -14.14 19.15 -6.35
CA ASP A 475 -14.18 17.70 -6.32
C ASP A 475 -12.95 17.13 -5.57
N ALA A 476 -13.17 16.11 -4.74
CA ALA A 476 -12.09 15.55 -3.93
C ALA A 476 -10.97 14.95 -4.79
N SER A 477 -11.27 14.40 -5.97
CA SER A 477 -10.23 13.88 -6.87
C SER A 477 -9.38 15.01 -7.46
N TYR A 478 -10.00 16.15 -7.72
CA TYR A 478 -9.31 17.35 -8.19
C TYR A 478 -8.32 17.90 -7.15
N ILE A 479 -8.72 17.99 -5.88
CA ILE A 479 -7.82 18.45 -4.82
C ILE A 479 -6.63 17.51 -4.64
N LYS A 480 -6.87 16.20 -4.74
CA LYS A 480 -5.79 15.21 -4.69
C LYS A 480 -4.81 15.37 -5.85
N ALA A 481 -5.30 15.69 -7.04
CA ALA A 481 -4.45 15.98 -8.19
C ALA A 481 -3.60 17.25 -8.00
N LEU A 482 -4.09 18.28 -7.30
CA LEU A 482 -3.29 19.46 -6.96
C LEU A 482 -2.14 19.14 -5.97
N CYS A 483 -2.31 18.12 -5.14
CA CYS A 483 -1.31 17.60 -4.20
C CYS A 483 -0.35 16.64 -4.91
N GLY A 484 0.42 17.16 -5.85
CA GLY A 484 1.29 16.35 -6.72
C GLY A 484 2.67 16.01 -6.15
N THR A 485 2.97 16.28 -4.88
CA THR A 485 4.27 15.87 -4.33
C THR A 485 4.22 14.43 -3.86
N VAL A 486 5.15 13.62 -4.37
CA VAL A 486 5.32 12.25 -3.89
C VAL A 486 6.23 12.27 -2.65
N MET A 487 5.62 12.05 -1.49
CA MET A 487 6.29 12.11 -0.19
C MET A 487 7.31 10.98 0.02
N ASN A 488 8.42 11.27 0.70
CA ASN A 488 9.53 10.33 0.95
C ASN A 488 10.13 9.74 -0.33
N GLY A 489 10.42 10.62 -1.27
CA GLY A 489 11.20 10.31 -2.46
C GLY A 489 12.68 10.04 -2.17
N PRO A 490 13.50 9.95 -3.22
CA PRO A 490 14.96 9.88 -3.10
C PRO A 490 15.49 10.95 -2.14
N LYS A 491 16.50 10.64 -1.34
CA LYS A 491 17.08 11.58 -0.38
C LYS A 491 18.38 12.15 -0.94
N LEU A 492 18.52 13.47 -0.83
CA LEU A 492 19.78 14.15 -1.07
C LEU A 492 20.71 13.96 0.14
N PRO A 493 22.03 14.14 -0.03
CA PRO A 493 22.95 14.14 1.11
C PRO A 493 22.53 15.18 2.16
N LEU A 494 22.61 14.80 3.44
CA LEU A 494 22.32 15.72 4.55
C LEU A 494 23.47 16.71 4.75
N VAL A 495 23.14 17.99 4.90
CA VAL A 495 24.11 19.04 5.28
C VAL A 495 23.79 19.59 6.66
N PHE A 496 24.74 19.46 7.58
CA PHE A 496 24.64 19.96 8.94
C PHE A 496 25.38 21.29 9.09
N HIS A 497 24.70 22.29 9.64
CA HIS A 497 25.29 23.56 10.06
C HIS A 497 25.84 23.47 11.48
N LYS A 498 26.95 24.18 11.71
CA LYS A 498 27.43 24.48 13.07
C LYS A 498 26.55 25.57 13.68
N THR A 499 25.73 25.22 14.67
CA THR A 499 24.72 26.11 15.27
C THR A 499 25.20 26.79 16.56
N GLU A 500 26.24 26.27 17.20
CA GLU A 500 26.72 26.65 18.55
C GLU A 500 27.03 28.14 18.76
N ASN A 501 27.27 28.91 17.69
CA ASN A 501 27.61 30.34 17.74
C ASN A 501 26.65 31.24 16.95
N ILE A 502 25.50 30.71 16.51
CA ILE A 502 24.55 31.46 15.68
C ILE A 502 23.38 31.89 16.57
N ARG A 503 23.33 33.19 16.87
CA ARG A 503 22.19 33.78 17.57
C ARG A 503 21.10 34.13 16.56
N LEU A 504 20.13 33.25 16.42
CA LEU A 504 18.98 33.44 15.53
C LEU A 504 17.92 34.34 16.19
N PRO A 505 17.23 35.21 15.44
CA PRO A 505 16.12 35.99 15.98
C PRO A 505 14.89 35.11 16.25
N ASP A 506 14.00 35.60 17.12
CA ASP A 506 12.74 34.92 17.46
C ASP A 506 11.76 34.87 16.27
N THR A 507 11.80 35.90 15.42
CA THR A 507 11.07 35.99 14.16
C THR A 507 12.04 36.34 13.03
N PHE A 508 11.85 35.72 11.88
CA PHE A 508 12.62 35.96 10.67
C PHE A 508 11.72 35.87 9.44
N ASP A 509 11.88 36.83 8.53
CA ASP A 509 11.23 36.85 7.23
C ASP A 509 12.28 37.16 6.15
N ALA A 510 12.50 36.23 5.23
CA ALA A 510 13.47 36.40 4.15
C ALA A 510 13.22 37.65 3.31
N ARG A 511 11.98 38.13 3.20
CA ARG A 511 11.63 39.34 2.43
C ARG A 511 12.18 40.60 3.07
N GLU A 512 12.24 40.63 4.40
CA GLU A 512 12.81 41.74 5.17
C GLU A 512 14.33 41.69 5.20
N GLN A 513 14.90 40.48 5.27
CA GLN A 513 16.34 40.27 5.26
C GLN A 513 16.98 40.60 3.90
N TRP A 514 16.29 40.28 2.80
CA TRP A 514 16.78 40.51 1.44
C TRP A 514 15.78 41.32 0.61
N PRO A 515 15.56 42.61 0.93
CA PRO A 515 14.56 43.45 0.26
C PRO A 515 14.88 43.71 -1.23
N ASN A 516 16.15 43.57 -1.62
CA ASN A 516 16.60 43.69 -3.01
C ASN A 516 16.28 42.44 -3.86
N CYS A 517 15.64 41.42 -3.27
CA CYS A 517 15.25 40.18 -3.94
C CYS A 517 13.73 40.04 -4.01
N PRO A 518 13.07 40.70 -4.99
CA PRO A 518 11.61 40.76 -5.06
C PRO A 518 10.95 39.40 -5.37
N THR A 519 11.69 38.43 -5.87
CA THR A 519 11.18 37.06 -6.14
C THR A 519 10.74 36.35 -4.86
N ILE A 520 11.32 36.71 -3.70
CA ILE A 520 11.01 36.06 -2.42
C ILE A 520 9.53 36.24 -2.07
N GLY A 521 9.01 37.45 -2.32
CA GLY A 521 7.61 37.80 -2.05
C GLY A 521 6.62 37.43 -3.16
N GLN A 522 7.08 36.84 -4.27
CA GLN A 522 6.21 36.50 -5.40
C GLN A 522 5.47 35.18 -5.13
N ILE A 523 4.15 35.25 -5.00
CA ILE A 523 3.27 34.07 -5.01
C ILE A 523 3.00 33.66 -6.45
N ARG A 524 3.28 32.40 -6.80
CA ARG A 524 3.01 31.84 -8.13
C ARG A 524 1.78 30.93 -8.09
N ASP A 525 1.33 30.52 -9.27
CA ASP A 525 0.11 29.74 -9.45
C ASP A 525 0.42 28.50 -10.30
N GLN A 526 0.26 27.32 -9.70
CA GLN A 526 0.48 26.03 -10.37
C GLN A 526 -0.64 25.66 -11.36
N GLY A 527 -1.76 26.38 -11.34
CA GLY A 527 -2.95 26.06 -12.11
C GLY A 527 -3.50 24.68 -11.74
N ASN A 528 -4.29 24.08 -12.62
CA ASN A 528 -4.96 22.80 -12.38
C ASN A 528 -4.04 21.56 -12.59
N CYS A 529 -2.79 21.64 -12.15
CA CYS A 529 -1.73 20.65 -12.34
C CYS A 529 -1.07 20.33 -11.00
N GLY A 530 -0.72 19.07 -10.73
CA GLY A 530 0.04 18.65 -9.56
C GLY A 530 1.53 18.99 -9.63
N SER A 531 1.87 20.21 -10.03
CA SER A 531 3.25 20.67 -10.23
C SER A 531 3.87 21.36 -9.02
N CYS A 532 3.29 21.23 -7.82
CA CYS A 532 3.79 21.88 -6.60
C CYS A 532 5.26 21.55 -6.30
N TRP A 533 5.71 20.33 -6.57
CA TRP A 533 7.12 19.89 -6.46
C TRP A 533 8.07 20.64 -7.40
N ALA A 534 7.57 21.14 -8.53
CA ALA A 534 8.35 21.97 -9.45
C ALA A 534 8.32 23.42 -9.00
N PHE A 535 7.17 23.91 -8.52
CA PHE A 535 7.01 25.29 -8.05
C PHE A 535 7.82 25.57 -6.78
N GLY A 536 7.75 24.70 -5.76
CA GLY A 536 8.55 24.81 -4.54
C GLY A 536 10.04 24.93 -4.85
N ALA A 537 10.54 24.04 -5.72
CA ALA A 537 11.92 24.05 -6.18
C ALA A 537 12.29 25.36 -6.90
N VAL A 538 11.61 25.73 -8.00
CA VAL A 538 12.03 26.89 -8.81
C VAL A 538 11.86 28.23 -8.10
N GLU A 539 10.91 28.34 -7.18
CA GLU A 539 10.75 29.53 -6.35
C GLU A 539 11.92 29.69 -5.39
N ALA A 540 12.28 28.64 -4.64
CA ALA A 540 13.43 28.67 -3.74
C ALA A 540 14.73 28.89 -4.53
N ILE A 541 14.92 28.24 -5.68
CA ILE A 541 16.10 28.44 -6.53
C ILE A 541 16.21 29.90 -6.99
N SER A 542 15.11 30.51 -7.48
CA SER A 542 15.09 31.89 -7.94
C SER A 542 15.54 32.86 -6.84
N ASP A 543 15.03 32.66 -5.63
CA ASP A 543 15.34 33.46 -4.45
C ASP A 543 16.81 33.34 -4.08
N ARG A 544 17.34 32.11 -4.07
CA ARG A 544 18.72 31.83 -3.69
C ARG A 544 19.73 32.33 -4.71
N ILE A 545 19.40 32.37 -6.00
CA ILE A 545 20.20 33.05 -7.03
C ILE A 545 20.31 34.55 -6.71
N CYS A 546 19.19 35.18 -6.38
CA CYS A 546 19.21 36.59 -6.01
C CYS A 546 20.00 36.87 -4.73
N ILE A 547 19.76 36.09 -3.68
CA ILE A 547 20.44 36.23 -2.39
C ILE A 547 21.95 36.04 -2.55
N THR A 548 22.38 34.98 -3.22
CA THR A 548 23.82 34.67 -3.40
C THR A 548 24.53 35.73 -4.24
N SER A 549 23.84 36.34 -5.21
CA SER A 549 24.39 37.45 -6.01
C SER A 549 24.41 38.81 -5.30
N GLY A 550 23.84 38.90 -4.08
CA GLY A 550 23.66 40.15 -3.36
C GLY A 550 22.67 41.10 -4.04
N GLY A 551 21.64 40.55 -4.71
CA GLY A 551 20.63 41.33 -5.45
C GLY A 551 21.04 41.76 -6.86
N LYS A 552 22.20 41.30 -7.36
CA LYS A 552 22.69 41.67 -8.71
C LYS A 552 22.04 40.88 -9.84
N VAL A 553 21.62 39.64 -9.55
CA VAL A 553 20.97 38.75 -10.51
C VAL A 553 19.60 38.39 -9.97
N THR A 554 18.55 38.92 -10.59
CA THR A 554 17.16 38.60 -10.25
C THR A 554 16.52 37.92 -11.43
N VAL A 555 16.23 36.63 -11.29
CA VAL A 555 15.64 35.80 -12.34
C VAL A 555 14.50 34.96 -11.79
N GLN A 556 13.55 34.63 -12.65
CA GLN A 556 12.52 33.63 -12.36
C GLN A 556 12.90 32.35 -13.08
N ILE A 557 13.18 31.28 -12.34
CA ILE A 557 13.44 29.97 -12.93
C ILE A 557 12.13 29.33 -13.40
N SER A 558 12.20 28.68 -14.56
CA SER A 558 11.06 28.14 -15.27
C SER A 558 10.50 26.88 -14.59
N ALA A 559 9.31 27.00 -14.02
CA ALA A 559 8.52 25.84 -13.60
C ALA A 559 8.16 24.95 -14.80
N GLU A 560 7.91 25.54 -15.98
CA GLU A 560 7.60 24.83 -17.21
C GLU A 560 8.74 23.90 -17.64
N ASP A 561 9.98 24.39 -17.60
CA ASP A 561 11.14 23.62 -18.03
C ASP A 561 11.38 22.44 -17.08
N LEU A 562 11.34 22.68 -15.77
CA LEU A 562 11.47 21.63 -14.77
C LEU A 562 10.36 20.59 -14.88
N LEU A 563 9.10 21.05 -14.94
CA LEU A 563 7.90 20.21 -15.01
C LEU A 563 7.90 19.31 -16.24
N THR A 564 8.27 19.86 -17.40
CA THR A 564 8.11 19.17 -18.68
C THR A 564 9.32 18.36 -19.09
N CYS A 565 10.53 18.78 -18.73
CA CYS A 565 11.78 18.20 -19.22
C CYS A 565 12.51 17.29 -18.23
N CYS A 566 12.16 17.30 -16.94
CA CYS A 566 12.74 16.36 -15.99
C CYS A 566 11.96 15.03 -15.97
N ALA A 567 12.37 14.08 -16.82
CA ALA A 567 11.76 12.74 -16.87
C ALA A 567 12.02 11.90 -15.61
N GLU A 568 13.13 12.15 -14.90
CA GLU A 568 13.49 11.45 -13.66
C GLU A 568 12.79 12.03 -12.43
N CYS A 569 12.19 13.22 -12.55
CA CYS A 569 11.58 13.90 -11.41
C CYS A 569 10.19 13.37 -11.04
N GLY A 570 9.55 12.61 -11.94
CA GLY A 570 8.20 12.10 -11.77
C GLY A 570 7.37 12.14 -13.05
N MET A 571 6.05 12.21 -12.91
CA MET A 571 5.07 12.19 -14.00
C MET A 571 4.48 13.58 -14.30
N GLY A 572 5.27 14.65 -14.12
CA GLY A 572 4.84 16.01 -14.43
C GLY A 572 3.66 16.48 -13.57
N CYS A 573 2.52 16.77 -14.20
CA CYS A 573 1.28 17.15 -13.51
C CYS A 573 0.70 16.04 -12.62
N PHE A 574 1.06 14.78 -12.86
CA PHE A 574 0.63 13.64 -12.04
C PHE A 574 1.60 13.37 -10.87
N GLY A 575 2.53 14.31 -10.65
CA GLY A 575 3.34 14.41 -9.46
C GLY A 575 4.84 14.15 -9.65
N GLY A 576 5.62 14.50 -8.63
CA GLY A 576 7.08 14.40 -8.66
C GLY A 576 7.74 14.56 -7.30
N TYR A 577 9.07 14.43 -7.30
CA TYR A 577 9.91 14.40 -6.11
C TYR A 577 10.77 15.68 -5.99
N PRO A 578 10.67 16.42 -4.86
CA PRO A 578 11.47 17.61 -4.62
C PRO A 578 12.98 17.38 -4.81
N SER A 579 13.54 16.33 -4.20
CA SER A 579 14.97 16.02 -4.26
C SER A 579 15.52 15.92 -5.69
N THR A 580 14.86 15.15 -6.55
CA THR A 580 15.25 14.99 -7.95
C THR A 580 15.10 16.29 -8.75
N ALA A 581 14.20 17.17 -8.34
CA ALA A 581 14.02 18.48 -8.96
C ALA A 581 15.25 19.37 -8.74
N TRP A 582 15.80 19.35 -7.52
CA TRP A 582 17.07 20.00 -7.21
C TRP A 582 18.25 19.32 -7.92
N GLU A 583 18.31 17.99 -7.95
CA GLU A 583 19.36 17.28 -8.70
C GLU A 583 19.35 17.62 -10.19
N PHE A 584 18.16 17.75 -10.80
CA PHE A 584 18.02 18.17 -12.19
C PHE A 584 18.60 19.57 -12.42
N TRP A 585 18.33 20.51 -11.51
CA TRP A 585 18.94 21.84 -11.55
C TRP A 585 20.47 21.79 -11.46
N ALA A 586 21.04 20.91 -10.63
CA ALA A 586 22.49 20.75 -10.52
C ALA A 586 23.11 20.10 -11.78
N ARG A 587 22.47 19.05 -12.31
CA ARG A 587 23.03 18.23 -13.40
C ARG A 587 22.78 18.83 -14.78
N GLN A 588 21.56 19.29 -15.03
CA GLN A 588 21.11 19.72 -16.36
C GLN A 588 20.90 21.23 -16.46
N GLY A 589 20.71 21.93 -15.34
CA GLY A 589 20.38 23.34 -15.31
C GLY A 589 18.96 23.63 -15.81
N LEU A 590 18.42 24.76 -15.38
CA LEU A 590 17.07 25.22 -15.71
C LEU A 590 17.11 26.58 -16.38
N VAL A 591 16.27 26.78 -17.40
CA VAL A 591 16.12 28.10 -18.03
C VAL A 591 15.23 29.03 -17.21
N THR A 592 15.25 30.32 -17.52
CA THR A 592 14.33 31.29 -16.93
C THR A 592 12.92 31.13 -17.49
N GLY A 593 11.91 31.51 -16.72
CA GLY A 593 10.50 31.41 -17.11
C GLY A 593 9.55 32.01 -16.08
N GLY A 594 8.71 32.91 -16.52
CA GLY A 594 7.71 33.59 -15.71
C GLY A 594 6.38 32.85 -15.59
N LEU A 595 5.38 33.55 -15.07
CA LEU A 595 4.01 33.05 -14.94
C LEU A 595 3.32 32.88 -16.31
N TYR A 596 2.14 32.25 -16.28
CA TYR A 596 1.30 32.10 -17.45
C TYR A 596 1.06 33.41 -18.21
N ASN A 597 1.14 33.30 -19.55
CA ASN A 597 0.98 34.41 -20.49
C ASN A 597 1.95 35.59 -20.27
N SER A 598 3.03 35.39 -19.49
CA SER A 598 4.12 36.36 -19.41
C SER A 598 5.08 36.19 -20.57
N LYS A 599 5.81 37.25 -20.91
CA LYS A 599 6.99 37.20 -21.80
C LYS A 599 8.30 37.20 -21.01
N VAL A 600 8.23 36.80 -19.75
CA VAL A 600 9.38 36.82 -18.83
C VAL A 600 10.12 35.51 -18.94
N GLY A 601 11.39 35.58 -19.31
CA GLY A 601 12.27 34.42 -19.40
C GLY A 601 12.06 33.56 -20.64
N CYS A 602 12.90 32.54 -20.77
CA CYS A 602 12.94 31.63 -21.91
C CYS A 602 11.66 30.78 -22.05
N ARG A 603 11.18 30.18 -20.95
CA ARG A 603 10.00 29.30 -20.95
C ARG A 603 9.00 29.68 -19.84
N PRO A 604 8.12 30.65 -20.07
CA PRO A 604 6.98 30.92 -19.18
C PRO A 604 6.08 29.71 -19.00
N TYR A 605 5.40 29.62 -17.86
CA TYR A 605 4.42 28.57 -17.58
C TYR A 605 3.26 28.56 -18.58
N THR A 606 2.85 27.39 -19.06
CA THR A 606 1.83 27.29 -20.13
C THR A 606 0.43 26.93 -19.62
N ILE A 607 0.31 26.48 -18.37
CA ILE A 607 -0.98 26.12 -17.76
C ILE A 607 -1.62 27.37 -17.16
N ALA A 608 -2.87 27.63 -17.53
CA ALA A 608 -3.59 28.83 -17.13
C ALA A 608 -3.95 28.82 -15.63
N PRO A 609 -3.73 29.94 -14.92
CA PRO A 609 -4.32 30.22 -13.61
C PRO A 609 -5.82 30.04 -13.65
N CYS A 610 -6.36 29.42 -12.62
CA CYS A 610 -7.80 29.23 -12.48
C CYS A 610 -8.18 29.36 -11.01
N GLU A 611 -9.45 29.66 -10.73
CA GLU A 611 -9.91 29.67 -9.35
C GLU A 611 -10.11 28.24 -8.88
N HIS A 612 -9.24 27.82 -7.96
CA HIS A 612 -9.36 26.51 -7.31
C HIS A 612 -10.46 26.51 -6.26
N HIS A 613 -10.72 27.68 -5.68
CA HIS A 613 -11.23 27.78 -4.34
C HIS A 613 -12.37 28.81 -4.22
N VAL A 614 -12.20 30.05 -4.68
CA VAL A 614 -13.22 31.13 -4.53
C VAL A 614 -13.79 31.62 -5.86
N ASN A 615 -14.95 32.30 -5.84
CA ASN A 615 -15.35 33.14 -6.97
C ASN A 615 -14.42 34.36 -7.04
N GLY A 616 -13.41 34.28 -7.90
CA GLY A 616 -12.42 35.33 -8.13
C GLY A 616 -12.45 35.85 -9.57
N THR A 617 -11.38 36.53 -9.96
CA THR A 617 -11.24 37.10 -11.31
C THR A 617 -10.77 36.11 -12.36
N ARG A 618 -10.34 34.90 -11.97
CA ARG A 618 -9.90 33.84 -12.89
C ARG A 618 -11.06 32.92 -13.28
N PRO A 619 -10.99 32.22 -14.43
CA PRO A 619 -11.98 31.20 -14.76
C PRO A 619 -11.94 30.04 -13.75
N PRO A 620 -13.06 29.31 -13.56
CA PRO A 620 -13.08 28.13 -12.70
C PRO A 620 -12.18 27.02 -13.28
N CYS A 621 -11.49 26.30 -12.41
CA CYS A 621 -10.66 25.18 -12.83
C CYS A 621 -11.48 24.02 -13.40
N GLN A 622 -10.97 23.37 -14.46
CA GLN A 622 -11.59 22.19 -15.06
C GLN A 622 -10.67 20.97 -14.93
N GLY A 623 -10.95 20.09 -13.98
CA GLY A 623 -10.24 18.81 -13.81
C GLY A 623 -8.71 18.93 -13.75
N GLU A 624 -8.03 17.79 -13.74
CA GLU A 624 -6.57 17.75 -13.86
C GLU A 624 -6.14 17.93 -15.33
N THR A 625 -5.14 18.78 -15.58
CA THR A 625 -4.58 18.97 -16.93
C THR A 625 -3.44 17.99 -17.23
N LYS A 626 -3.21 17.71 -18.52
CA LYS A 626 -2.08 16.90 -18.96
C LYS A 626 -0.79 17.71 -18.92
N THR A 627 0.31 17.06 -18.56
CA THR A 627 1.66 17.64 -18.64
C THR A 627 1.96 18.11 -20.08
N PRO A 628 2.34 19.38 -20.29
CA PRO A 628 2.80 19.86 -21.58
C PRO A 628 4.07 19.12 -22.04
N LYS A 629 4.34 19.13 -23.35
CA LYS A 629 5.54 18.47 -23.90
C LYS A 629 6.79 19.30 -23.60
N CYS A 630 7.87 18.63 -23.19
CA CYS A 630 9.18 19.25 -23.12
C CYS A 630 9.57 19.84 -24.48
N THR A 631 9.98 21.10 -24.48
CA THR A 631 10.47 21.80 -25.66
C THR A 631 11.76 22.52 -25.31
N ALA A 632 12.88 22.10 -25.91
CA ALA A 632 14.20 22.71 -25.68
C ALA A 632 14.41 24.01 -26.50
N GLN A 633 13.41 24.90 -26.49
CA GLN A 633 13.41 26.18 -27.19
C GLN A 633 12.77 27.25 -26.31
N CYS A 634 13.29 28.48 -26.41
CA CYS A 634 12.65 29.63 -25.77
C CYS A 634 11.47 30.13 -26.61
N ILE A 635 10.58 30.90 -25.99
CA ILE A 635 9.51 31.59 -26.71
C ILE A 635 10.07 32.53 -27.79
N ASP A 636 9.29 32.74 -28.85
CA ASP A 636 9.67 33.61 -29.96
C ASP A 636 9.99 35.03 -29.48
N GLY A 637 11.11 35.57 -29.98
CA GLY A 637 11.58 36.90 -29.62
C GLY A 637 12.36 36.99 -28.30
N TYR A 638 12.54 35.87 -27.58
CA TYR A 638 13.40 35.82 -26.40
C TYR A 638 14.88 35.59 -26.78
N SER A 639 15.77 36.25 -26.04
CA SER A 639 17.23 36.04 -26.10
C SER A 639 17.75 36.14 -24.67
N PRO A 640 18.66 35.24 -24.23
CA PRO A 640 19.47 34.32 -25.04
C PRO A 640 18.75 33.01 -25.44
N SER A 641 19.42 32.18 -26.26
CA SER A 641 18.91 30.85 -26.67
C SER A 641 18.78 29.88 -25.50
N TYR A 642 17.92 28.86 -25.60
CA TYR A 642 17.65 27.89 -24.53
C TYR A 642 18.90 27.34 -23.80
N PRO A 643 19.95 26.83 -24.47
CA PRO A 643 21.14 26.34 -23.75
C PRO A 643 21.95 27.44 -23.04
N LYS A 644 21.88 28.68 -23.54
CA LYS A 644 22.58 29.85 -22.99
C LYS A 644 21.83 30.52 -21.85
N ASP A 645 20.54 30.20 -21.67
CA ASP A 645 19.72 30.73 -20.59
C ASP A 645 19.71 29.81 -19.34
N LYS A 646 20.46 28.71 -19.35
CA LYS A 646 20.48 27.75 -18.25
C LYS A 646 21.26 28.25 -17.04
N TYR A 647 20.61 28.16 -15.88
CA TYR A 647 21.19 28.37 -14.55
C TYR A 647 21.39 27.02 -13.87
N PHE A 648 22.53 26.83 -13.21
CA PHE A 648 22.94 25.54 -12.64
C PHE A 648 23.07 25.62 -11.12
N GLY A 649 22.70 24.54 -10.45
CA GLY A 649 23.03 24.32 -9.04
C GLY A 649 24.47 23.84 -8.90
N GLY A 650 25.19 24.36 -7.89
CA GLY A 650 26.51 23.86 -7.51
C GLY A 650 26.41 22.64 -6.61
N HIS A 651 25.67 22.78 -5.51
CA HIS A 651 25.49 21.74 -4.48
C HIS A 651 24.04 21.68 -4.03
N THR A 652 23.46 20.48 -4.01
CA THR A 652 22.07 20.22 -3.60
C THR A 652 22.05 19.20 -2.47
N TYR A 653 21.20 19.43 -1.47
CA TYR A 653 21.23 18.70 -0.21
C TYR A 653 19.86 18.70 0.48
N SER A 654 19.70 17.76 1.41
CA SER A 654 18.60 17.76 2.38
C SER A 654 19.02 18.50 3.65
N VAL A 655 18.08 19.21 4.25
CA VAL A 655 18.27 19.89 5.54
C VAL A 655 17.80 18.94 6.64
N PRO A 656 18.59 18.68 7.70
CA PRO A 656 18.14 17.86 8.82
C PRO A 656 16.88 18.43 9.46
N SER A 657 15.96 17.57 9.92
CA SER A 657 14.65 17.96 10.47
C SER A 657 14.69 18.71 11.81
N SER A 658 15.89 19.02 12.31
CA SER A 658 16.06 19.82 13.52
C SER A 658 15.68 21.27 13.26
N GLU A 659 14.87 21.83 14.15
CA GLU A 659 14.47 23.25 14.12
C GLU A 659 15.68 24.19 13.93
N ASP A 660 16.74 24.01 14.72
CA ASP A 660 17.93 24.86 14.65
C ASP A 660 18.67 24.74 13.30
N GLN A 661 18.67 23.55 12.71
CA GLN A 661 19.31 23.31 11.40
C GLN A 661 18.52 24.01 10.30
N ILE A 662 17.20 23.85 10.29
CA ILE A 662 16.31 24.49 9.31
C ILE A 662 16.37 26.01 9.44
N LYS A 663 16.22 26.56 10.65
CA LYS A 663 16.33 28.01 10.86
C LYS A 663 17.69 28.53 10.38
N THR A 664 18.78 27.81 10.70
CA THR A 664 20.12 28.22 10.30
C THR A 664 20.30 28.22 8.79
N GLU A 665 19.76 27.22 8.10
CA GLU A 665 19.78 27.16 6.64
C GLU A 665 19.02 28.34 6.04
N VAL A 666 17.77 28.56 6.48
CA VAL A 666 16.92 29.64 5.97
C VAL A 666 17.54 31.02 6.26
N PHE A 667 18.12 31.20 7.45
CA PHE A 667 18.79 32.43 7.86
C PHE A 667 20.00 32.78 6.99
N LYS A 668 20.82 31.77 6.66
CA LYS A 668 22.09 31.97 5.94
C LYS A 668 21.90 32.07 4.45
N ASN A 669 21.08 31.17 3.91
CA ASN A 669 21.08 30.86 2.49
C ASN A 669 19.77 31.18 1.79
N GLY A 670 18.74 31.59 2.55
CA GLY A 670 17.43 31.93 2.01
C GLY A 670 16.42 30.78 2.02
N PRO A 671 15.26 30.97 1.37
CA PRO A 671 14.16 30.01 1.40
C PRO A 671 14.55 28.58 0.99
N VAL A 672 13.87 27.59 1.57
CA VAL A 672 13.99 26.17 1.24
C VAL A 672 12.68 25.62 0.70
N GLU A 673 12.75 24.55 -0.07
CA GLU A 673 11.56 23.80 -0.44
C GLU A 673 11.27 22.77 0.65
N ALA A 674 10.01 22.68 1.08
CA ALA A 674 9.53 21.69 2.01
C ALA A 674 8.36 20.92 1.40
N ALA A 675 8.24 19.63 1.72
CA ALA A 675 7.05 18.85 1.44
C ALA A 675 6.31 18.47 2.73
N PHE A 676 4.98 18.46 2.70
CA PHE A 676 4.16 18.10 3.84
C PHE A 676 2.86 17.41 3.42
N TYR A 677 2.19 16.78 4.37
CA TYR A 677 0.88 16.16 4.15
C TYR A 677 -0.24 17.20 4.24
N VAL A 678 -1.05 17.31 3.19
CA VAL A 678 -2.25 18.16 3.17
C VAL A 678 -3.44 17.38 3.68
N TYR A 679 -4.20 17.99 4.59
CA TYR A 679 -5.46 17.46 5.12
C TYR A 679 -6.65 18.31 4.66
N ALA A 680 -7.87 17.77 4.76
CA ALA A 680 -9.07 18.46 4.28
C ALA A 680 -9.35 19.78 5.02
N ASP A 681 -8.93 19.91 6.29
CA ASP A 681 -9.04 21.16 7.04
C ASP A 681 -8.06 22.24 6.56
N PHE A 682 -6.85 21.86 6.11
CA PHE A 682 -5.85 22.77 5.55
C PHE A 682 -6.40 23.55 4.36
N LEU A 683 -7.25 22.91 3.54
CA LEU A 683 -7.91 23.57 2.42
C LEU A 683 -8.61 24.86 2.86
N GLN A 684 -9.20 24.88 4.06
CA GLN A 684 -9.98 25.99 4.60
C GLN A 684 -9.15 27.00 5.40
N TYR A 685 -7.81 26.89 5.43
CA TYR A 685 -6.96 27.80 6.16
C TYR A 685 -7.14 29.27 5.74
N LYS A 686 -7.39 30.20 6.67
CA LYS A 686 -7.41 31.65 6.37
C LYS A 686 -6.34 32.44 7.09
N SER A 687 -6.11 32.18 8.37
CA SER A 687 -5.12 32.92 9.18
C SER A 687 -4.72 32.15 10.44
N GLY A 688 -3.68 32.64 11.13
CA GLY A 688 -3.13 32.06 12.35
C GLY A 688 -2.15 30.91 12.09
N VAL A 689 -1.80 30.14 13.12
CA VAL A 689 -0.83 29.04 13.01
C VAL A 689 -1.56 27.71 12.82
N TYR A 690 -1.50 27.17 11.61
CA TYR A 690 -2.15 25.91 11.25
C TYR A 690 -1.60 24.73 12.07
N GLN A 691 -2.53 23.92 12.54
CA GLN A 691 -2.34 22.62 13.18
C GLN A 691 -3.49 21.74 12.72
N HIS A 692 -3.20 20.51 12.31
CA HIS A 692 -4.24 19.62 11.85
C HIS A 692 -5.15 19.22 13.01
N VAL A 693 -6.47 19.36 12.82
CA VAL A 693 -7.48 19.05 13.84
C VAL A 693 -8.60 18.16 13.33
N THR A 694 -8.88 18.14 12.02
CA THR A 694 -9.95 17.32 11.45
C THR A 694 -9.79 17.10 9.94
N GLY A 695 -10.54 16.16 9.39
CA GLY A 695 -10.59 15.91 7.94
C GLY A 695 -9.47 15.00 7.43
N ASP A 696 -9.74 14.34 6.31
CA ASP A 696 -8.86 13.28 5.81
C ASP A 696 -7.57 13.82 5.17
N MET A 697 -6.51 13.01 5.17
CA MET A 697 -5.30 13.26 4.40
C MET A 697 -5.62 13.19 2.90
N LEU A 698 -5.25 14.23 2.16
CA LEU A 698 -5.54 14.39 0.74
C LEU A 698 -4.34 14.04 -0.15
N GLY A 699 -3.12 14.36 0.27
CA GLY A 699 -1.92 14.04 -0.51
C GLY A 699 -0.67 14.75 0.02
N GLY A 700 0.43 14.63 -0.71
CA GLY A 700 1.66 15.38 -0.45
C GLY A 700 1.68 16.68 -1.25
N HIS A 701 2.15 17.75 -0.62
CA HIS A 701 2.26 19.05 -1.28
C HIS A 701 3.61 19.70 -0.96
N ALA A 702 4.25 20.29 -1.97
CA ALA A 702 5.51 21.00 -1.82
C ALA A 702 5.27 22.51 -1.85
N VAL A 703 6.02 23.21 -1.00
CA VAL A 703 5.85 24.62 -0.68
C VAL A 703 7.21 25.26 -0.39
N LYS A 704 7.26 26.59 -0.43
CA LYS A 704 8.49 27.34 -0.11
C LYS A 704 8.44 27.88 1.31
N VAL A 705 9.36 27.44 2.17
CA VAL A 705 9.53 27.95 3.54
C VAL A 705 10.49 29.13 3.51
N LEU A 706 10.03 30.31 3.95
CA LEU A 706 10.76 31.57 3.84
C LEU A 706 11.12 32.21 5.19
N GLY A 707 10.63 31.67 6.30
CA GLY A 707 10.89 32.24 7.62
C GLY A 707 10.23 31.50 8.78
N TRP A 708 10.28 32.10 9.96
CA TRP A 708 9.66 31.58 11.18
C TRP A 708 9.26 32.72 12.12
N GLY A 709 8.44 32.41 13.12
CA GLY A 709 8.12 33.36 14.18
C GLY A 709 7.34 32.69 15.31
N VAL A 710 6.78 33.54 16.18
CA VAL A 710 5.86 33.13 17.24
C VAL A 710 4.61 34.01 17.16
N GLU A 711 3.43 33.40 17.20
CA GLU A 711 2.14 34.10 17.22
C GLU A 711 1.32 33.56 18.39
N GLU A 712 0.89 34.44 19.29
CA GLU A 712 0.13 34.07 20.50
C GLU A 712 0.78 32.92 21.30
N GLY A 713 2.12 32.92 21.39
CA GLY A 713 2.90 31.88 22.07
C GLY A 713 3.11 30.58 21.26
N THR A 714 2.57 30.49 20.05
CA THR A 714 2.72 29.32 19.16
C THR A 714 3.82 29.56 18.13
N PRO A 715 4.91 28.76 18.12
CA PRO A 715 5.96 28.88 17.11
C PRO A 715 5.48 28.36 15.74
N TYR A 716 5.90 29.01 14.67
CA TYR A 716 5.49 28.66 13.31
C TYR A 716 6.62 28.77 12.28
N TRP A 717 6.48 28.02 11.19
CA TRP A 717 7.14 28.27 9.90
C TRP A 717 6.27 29.20 9.04
N LEU A 718 6.88 30.18 8.39
CA LEU A 718 6.23 31.08 7.42
C LEU A 718 6.43 30.50 6.01
N VAL A 719 5.33 30.24 5.31
CA VAL A 719 5.34 29.43 4.09
C VAL A 719 4.55 30.11 2.97
N ALA A 720 5.11 30.10 1.76
CA ALA A 720 4.45 30.53 0.53
C ALA A 720 3.87 29.30 -0.20
N ASN A 721 2.60 29.39 -0.61
CA ASN A 721 1.89 28.35 -1.34
C ASN A 721 1.81 28.70 -2.84
N SER A 722 1.49 27.70 -3.68
CA SER A 722 1.38 27.80 -5.13
C SER A 722 -0.06 27.76 -5.65
N TRP A 723 -1.05 27.99 -4.78
CA TRP A 723 -2.48 28.06 -5.13
C TRP A 723 -2.98 29.51 -5.31
N ASN A 724 -2.11 30.39 -5.81
CA ASN A 724 -2.36 31.81 -6.05
C ASN A 724 -2.60 32.69 -4.80
N GLY A 725 -2.66 34.00 -5.05
CA GLY A 725 -2.74 35.02 -4.00
C GLY A 725 -4.11 35.16 -3.32
N ASP A 726 -5.16 34.50 -3.83
CA ASP A 726 -6.50 34.56 -3.21
C ASP A 726 -6.69 33.45 -2.18
N TRP A 727 -5.77 32.49 -2.10
CA TRP A 727 -5.80 31.40 -1.14
C TRP A 727 -5.13 31.81 0.19
N GLY A 728 -5.64 31.31 1.32
CA GLY A 728 -4.99 31.50 2.62
C GLY A 728 -4.86 32.97 3.03
N ASP A 729 -3.70 33.32 3.58
CA ASP A 729 -3.34 34.71 3.90
C ASP A 729 -2.54 35.30 2.73
N LYS A 730 -3.25 35.72 1.67
CA LYS A 730 -2.67 36.32 0.46
C LYS A 730 -1.64 35.40 -0.24
N GLY A 731 -1.91 34.11 -0.29
CA GLY A 731 -1.03 33.05 -0.81
C GLY A 731 -0.05 32.47 0.20
N TYR A 732 -0.03 33.00 1.44
CA TYR A 732 0.82 32.51 2.51
C TYR A 732 0.03 31.72 3.55
N PHE A 733 0.75 30.91 4.32
CA PHE A 733 0.24 30.31 5.55
C PHE A 733 1.35 30.18 6.60
N LYS A 734 0.92 29.97 7.84
CA LYS A 734 1.80 29.61 8.95
C LYS A 734 1.42 28.22 9.42
N ILE A 735 2.41 27.38 9.68
CA ILE A 735 2.22 26.03 10.21
C ILE A 735 3.07 25.84 11.45
N LYS A 736 2.55 25.11 12.44
CA LYS A 736 3.26 24.88 13.70
C LYS A 736 4.64 24.26 13.45
N ARG A 737 5.59 24.71 14.25
CA ARG A 737 7.01 24.36 14.15
C ARG A 737 7.50 23.69 15.43
N GLY A 738 8.50 22.81 15.30
CA GLY A 738 9.17 22.12 16.41
C GLY A 738 8.58 20.76 16.78
N ASN A 739 7.53 20.32 16.09
CA ASN A 739 6.89 19.01 16.28
C ASN A 739 6.70 18.23 14.96
N ASP A 740 7.35 18.66 13.89
CA ASP A 740 7.18 18.11 12.54
C ASP A 740 5.70 18.05 12.11
N GLU A 741 4.96 19.14 12.34
CA GLU A 741 3.53 19.24 12.03
C GLU A 741 3.28 18.89 10.56
N CYS A 742 2.41 17.90 10.32
CA CYS A 742 2.13 17.37 8.99
C CYS A 742 3.38 16.90 8.21
N GLY A 743 4.48 16.57 8.90
CA GLY A 743 5.72 16.07 8.30
C GLY A 743 6.57 17.12 7.58
N ILE A 744 6.29 18.43 7.77
CA ILE A 744 6.95 19.50 7.01
C ILE A 744 8.47 19.61 7.27
N GLU A 745 8.95 19.26 8.46
CA GLU A 745 10.36 19.33 8.85
C GLU A 745 11.15 18.11 8.35
N SER A 746 10.46 17.01 8.07
CA SER A 746 11.07 15.76 7.58
C SER A 746 11.47 15.76 6.08
N GLU A 747 10.94 16.70 5.29
CA GLU A 747 11.15 16.76 3.83
C GLU A 747 11.57 18.15 3.36
N MET A 748 12.68 18.67 3.89
CA MET A 748 13.25 19.95 3.45
C MET A 748 14.49 19.76 2.57
N VAL A 749 14.45 20.34 1.37
CA VAL A 749 15.51 20.28 0.36
C VAL A 749 15.95 21.66 -0.10
N ALA A 750 17.22 21.75 -0.47
CA ALA A 750 17.94 22.98 -0.63
C ALA A 750 19.11 22.82 -1.60
N GLY A 751 19.68 23.94 -2.02
CA GLY A 751 20.90 23.96 -2.82
C GLY A 751 21.38 25.37 -3.13
N LEU A 752 22.65 25.48 -3.50
CA LEU A 752 23.30 26.76 -3.80
C LEU A 752 23.57 26.89 -5.30
N PRO A 753 23.40 28.09 -5.89
CA PRO A 753 23.70 28.34 -7.29
C PRO A 753 25.22 28.20 -7.55
N LYS A 754 25.56 27.81 -8.78
CA LYS A 754 26.95 27.62 -9.23
C LYS A 754 27.67 28.93 -9.52
#